data_AF-A0A1Q9DVJ3-F1
#
_entry.id   AF-A0A1Q9DVJ3-F1
#
_cell.length_a   1.000
_cell.length_b   1.000
_cell.length_c   1.000
_cell.angle_alpha   90.00
_cell.angle_beta   90.00
_cell.angle_gamma   90.00
#
_symmetry.space_group_name_H-M   'P 1'
#
loop_
_entity.id
_entity.type
_entity.pdbx_description
1 polymer ?
#
loop_
_entity_poly.entity_id
_entity_poly.type
_entity_poly.pdbx_seq_one_letter_code
_entity_poly.pdbx_strand_id
1 'polypeptide(L)'
;MRRAWLIALLVGAVFSIVLERYSTLEGYSGILKSWTRRFSSIATSGQPENSKISLRTSSQGNQDVPQLLRDHAGLYLDKTRAPELRNALLLTAANYGYLDMLRNWECYARKLGLDWLVVALDDKVYRELGPERSFPTVGERHGSYERFGSPGFRIVGCNKLRSMLYVLVETQLDVVFSDGDSVFKSDPFLPSLSLGSMMRSGKYDMIYGRKIIPPGVKKDEYHQEPIKGNTGFYYVSGRRKPRIMQRMFNISIQWCDKRPDQDDQENFWDALVVERKRKPKDKDFFACFRHCDGSQCSGVEAEKVFDYCDMSPWEYLDGAIQPTDALKAPYHMVSYHATWVFGKELKQQKLKAVELWDAACASKGFMGKAVASDSPANSASLVPQPVQSETAVAQSGQLPQLLRKHAGLYLDKTRAPELSNALLLTAANYGYLDMLQNWECYARKFGLDWLVVALDDKIYQELGPERSFPTVGERHGSYEPFGSPGFKIVGCNKLRSMLYVLVEAQLDVVFSDSDSVFKSDPFLPSLSLGSMMRSGKYDMIYGRKIIPPGVKKDEYHQEPIKGNTGFYYVSGRRKPRIMQRMFNISIQWCDKRPDQDDQENFWDALVVERKRKPKDKDFFACFRHCDGSQCSGVEAEKVFDYCDMSPWEYLDGAIQPTDALKAPYHMVSYHATWVFGKELKQQKLKAVDLWDAACASKGFMGKAVASDSPANSASLVPQPVQSETAVAQSGQLPQLLRKHAGLYLDKTRAPELRNALLLTAANDGYLDMLRNWECYARKLGLDWLVVALDDKVYRELGPERSFPTVGERHGSYERFGSPGFKIVGCNKLRSMLYVLMETQLDVVFSDGDSVFKSDPFLPSLSLGSMMRSGKYDMIYGRKVKPPGPTKDEYHQEPIKGNTGFYYVSGGRKPRIMQHMFNISIHWCDNRPGLDDQENFWDALVVERKRKPKDKDFFACFRHCDSSQCSGIEAEKVFDYCDMNPWEYIDGTTRLDAAPTFLTNMLKLTSRYLREDREEIGDVAEGELLAACHAAEEQLRNDADTQDSGTSPQKQQVCRDEGSQSTPCWSAMPLDV
;
A
#
# COMPACT_ATOMS: atom_id res chain seq x y z
N MET A 1 67.03 8.57 2.97
CA MET A 1 66.87 9.94 2.42
C MET A 1 67.80 10.25 1.24
N ARG A 2 69.13 10.09 1.33
CA ARG A 2 70.04 10.39 0.20
C ARG A 2 69.77 9.61 -1.10
N ARG A 3 69.31 8.35 -1.03
CA ARG A 3 68.90 7.56 -2.22
C ARG A 3 67.61 8.05 -2.87
N ALA A 4 66.64 8.52 -2.10
CA ALA A 4 65.39 9.09 -2.63
C ALA A 4 65.64 10.44 -3.32
N TRP A 5 66.61 11.20 -2.82
CA TRP A 5 67.06 12.46 -3.43
C TRP A 5 67.83 12.23 -4.74
N LEU A 6 68.65 11.18 -4.81
CA LEU A 6 69.37 10.80 -6.03
C LEU A 6 68.41 10.30 -7.13
N ILE A 7 67.36 9.56 -6.76
CA ILE A 7 66.32 9.10 -7.71
C ILE A 7 65.50 10.28 -8.24
N ALA A 8 65.16 11.26 -7.40
CA ALA A 8 64.46 12.47 -7.85
C ALA A 8 65.30 13.32 -8.84
N LEU A 9 66.61 13.40 -8.62
CA LEU A 9 67.53 14.08 -9.54
C LEU A 9 67.71 13.34 -10.87
N LEU A 10 67.78 12.00 -10.83
CA LEU A 10 67.88 11.18 -12.05
C LEU A 10 66.59 11.23 -12.87
N VAL A 11 65.42 11.21 -12.22
CA VAL A 11 64.12 11.37 -12.90
C VAL A 11 64.00 12.77 -13.50
N GLY A 12 64.45 13.82 -12.79
CA GLY A 12 64.50 15.18 -13.33
C GLY A 12 65.44 15.35 -14.52
N ALA A 13 66.62 14.72 -14.49
CA ALA A 13 67.59 14.76 -15.59
C ALA A 13 67.09 14.02 -16.84
N VAL A 14 66.45 12.86 -16.66
CA VAL A 14 65.84 12.11 -17.77
C VAL A 14 64.66 12.89 -18.38
N PHE A 15 63.86 13.58 -17.56
CA PHE A 15 62.75 14.41 -18.04
C PHE A 15 63.23 15.63 -18.85
N SER A 16 64.35 16.25 -18.46
CA SER A 16 64.95 17.35 -19.22
C SER A 16 65.53 16.90 -20.56
N ILE A 17 66.17 15.73 -20.63
CA ILE A 17 66.72 15.18 -21.90
C ILE A 17 65.58 14.79 -22.86
N VAL A 18 64.45 14.33 -22.33
CA VAL A 18 63.25 14.03 -23.14
C VAL A 18 62.60 15.32 -23.66
N LEU A 19 62.56 16.39 -22.86
CA LEU A 19 62.03 17.69 -23.28
C LEU A 19 62.90 18.38 -24.34
N GLU A 20 64.22 18.22 -24.29
CA GLU A 20 65.15 18.79 -25.27
C GLU A 20 65.11 18.07 -26.62
N ARG A 21 64.69 16.79 -26.66
CA ARG A 21 64.48 16.03 -27.90
C ARG A 21 63.15 16.30 -28.60
N TYR A 22 62.17 16.90 -27.91
CA TYR A 22 60.84 17.20 -28.45
C TYR A 22 60.66 18.66 -28.91
N SER A 23 61.69 19.50 -28.80
CA SER A 23 61.60 20.93 -29.14
C SER A 23 61.77 21.27 -30.63
N THR A 24 61.85 20.28 -31.53
CA THR A 24 61.97 20.51 -32.99
C THR A 24 60.68 20.29 -33.79
N LEU A 25 59.53 20.15 -33.12
CA LEU A 25 58.22 20.07 -33.79
C LEU A 25 57.41 21.35 -33.55
N GLU A 26 57.30 22.17 -34.60
CA GLU A 26 56.48 23.39 -34.65
C GLU A 26 54.99 23.02 -34.48
N GLY A 27 54.45 23.24 -33.26
CA GLY A 27 53.02 23.03 -33.01
C GLY A 27 52.52 23.29 -31.58
N TYR A 28 53.39 23.55 -30.61
CA TYR A 28 53.00 23.56 -29.18
C TYR A 28 53.27 24.87 -28.41
N SER A 29 53.28 26.02 -29.11
CA SER A 29 53.48 27.35 -28.51
C SER A 29 52.29 27.85 -27.66
N GLY A 30 51.06 27.38 -27.93
CA GLY A 30 49.85 27.84 -27.22
C GLY A 30 49.64 27.24 -25.83
N ILE A 31 50.06 26.00 -25.63
CA ILE A 31 49.78 25.25 -24.39
C ILE A 31 50.76 25.65 -23.27
N LEU A 32 52.04 25.92 -23.60
CA LEU A 32 53.04 26.33 -22.60
C LEU A 32 52.74 27.71 -21.97
N LYS A 33 52.16 28.65 -22.74
CA LYS A 33 51.76 29.99 -22.26
C LYS A 33 50.52 29.96 -21.35
N SER A 34 49.64 28.96 -21.54
CA SER A 34 48.48 28.73 -20.67
C SER A 34 48.91 28.16 -19.30
N TRP A 35 49.91 27.27 -19.30
CA TRP A 35 50.41 26.64 -18.09
C TRP A 35 51.27 27.57 -17.21
N THR A 36 52.09 28.44 -17.81
CA THR A 36 52.91 29.41 -17.05
C THR A 36 52.07 30.53 -16.40
N ARG A 37 50.93 30.91 -16.98
CA ARG A 37 49.97 31.83 -16.34
C ARG A 37 49.24 31.19 -15.15
N ARG A 38 48.94 29.89 -15.20
CA ARG A 38 48.31 29.18 -14.09
C ARG A 38 49.24 28.96 -12.90
N PHE A 39 50.53 28.69 -13.14
CA PHE A 39 51.48 28.49 -12.05
C PHE A 39 51.92 29.78 -11.35
N SER A 40 52.00 30.91 -12.05
CA SER A 40 52.32 32.20 -11.41
C SER A 40 51.21 32.76 -10.51
N SER A 41 49.95 32.32 -10.72
CA SER A 41 48.79 32.73 -9.92
C SER A 41 48.70 32.02 -8.55
N ILE A 42 49.39 30.90 -8.37
CA ILE A 42 49.26 30.06 -7.17
C ILE A 42 50.36 30.38 -6.14
N ALA A 43 51.45 31.04 -6.54
CA ALA A 43 52.61 31.27 -5.68
C ALA A 43 52.56 32.54 -4.80
N THR A 44 51.57 33.44 -4.98
CA THR A 44 51.62 34.79 -4.37
C THR A 44 50.42 35.22 -3.50
N SER A 45 49.48 34.36 -3.11
CA SER A 45 48.40 34.75 -2.18
C SER A 45 48.36 33.93 -0.89
N GLY A 46 49.37 34.15 -0.06
CA GLY A 46 49.33 33.78 1.36
C GLY A 46 48.69 34.89 2.19
N GLN A 47 47.36 34.89 2.30
CA GLN A 47 46.52 35.27 3.46
C GLN A 47 45.07 35.47 2.99
N PRO A 48 44.06 34.86 3.64
CA PRO A 48 42.67 35.08 3.27
C PRO A 48 42.18 36.38 3.91
N GLU A 49 42.14 37.46 3.14
CA GLU A 49 41.28 38.60 3.45
C GLU A 49 39.81 38.18 3.30
N ASN A 50 38.98 38.56 4.27
CA ASN A 50 37.52 38.41 4.24
C ASN A 50 36.94 39.16 3.02
N SER A 51 36.82 38.48 1.88
CA SER A 51 36.08 39.00 0.73
C SER A 51 34.60 39.10 1.09
N LYS A 52 34.11 40.33 1.29
CA LYS A 52 32.67 40.60 1.36
C LYS A 52 32.01 40.02 0.10
N ILE A 53 31.16 39.02 0.27
CA ILE A 53 30.30 38.47 -0.79
C ILE A 53 29.30 39.58 -1.16
N SER A 54 29.69 40.44 -2.11
CA SER A 54 28.85 41.54 -2.58
C SER A 54 27.99 41.04 -3.74
N LEU A 55 26.71 40.80 -3.49
CA LEU A 55 25.68 40.69 -4.53
C LEU A 55 25.52 42.06 -5.21
N ARG A 56 26.40 42.39 -6.17
CA ARG A 56 26.19 43.56 -7.05
C ARG A 56 25.21 43.18 -8.16
N THR A 57 23.92 43.29 -7.87
CA THR A 57 22.86 43.25 -8.88
C THR A 57 22.74 44.61 -9.57
N SER A 58 22.67 44.60 -10.90
CA SER A 58 22.54 45.78 -11.75
C SER A 58 21.14 46.40 -11.63
N SER A 59 21.04 47.54 -10.96
CA SER A 59 20.13 48.70 -11.13
C SER A 59 18.65 48.55 -11.55
N GLN A 60 17.99 47.40 -11.41
CA GLN A 60 16.54 47.31 -11.55
C GLN A 60 15.93 46.78 -10.24
N GLY A 61 15.43 47.71 -9.42
CA GLY A 61 14.66 47.43 -8.20
C GLY A 61 15.39 46.54 -7.19
N ASN A 62 16.47 47.04 -6.57
CA ASN A 62 17.16 46.31 -5.50
C ASN A 62 16.27 46.25 -4.26
N GLN A 63 15.40 45.24 -4.20
CA GLN A 63 14.79 44.81 -2.95
C GLN A 63 15.92 44.30 -2.04
N ASP A 64 15.97 44.84 -0.82
CA ASP A 64 16.94 44.42 0.20
C ASP A 64 16.62 42.98 0.62
N VAL A 65 17.37 42.00 0.09
CA VAL A 65 17.13 40.56 0.31
C VAL A 65 17.12 40.21 1.81
N PRO A 66 18.06 40.70 2.65
CA PRO A 66 17.97 40.57 4.10
C PRO A 66 16.64 41.04 4.69
N GLN A 67 16.09 42.17 4.23
CA GLN A 67 14.80 42.67 4.70
C GLN A 67 13.65 41.76 4.24
N LEU A 68 13.63 41.34 2.97
CA LEU A 68 12.65 40.37 2.45
C LEU A 68 12.64 39.08 3.29
N LEU A 69 13.81 38.53 3.60
CA LEU A 69 13.94 37.33 4.44
C LEU A 69 13.38 37.55 5.86
N ARG A 70 13.57 38.74 6.44
CA ARG A 70 13.00 39.10 7.75
C ARG A 70 11.50 39.30 7.70
N ASP A 71 10.96 39.87 6.61
CA ASP A 71 9.52 40.08 6.44
C ASP A 71 8.76 38.74 6.37
N HIS A 72 9.41 37.70 5.82
CA HIS A 72 8.87 36.34 5.78
C HIS A 72 9.23 35.48 7.00
N ALA A 73 9.96 36.00 8.00
CA ALA A 73 10.24 35.26 9.22
C ALA A 73 8.94 34.84 9.93
N GLY A 74 8.88 33.60 10.42
CA GLY A 74 7.68 32.94 10.92
C GLY A 74 7.09 31.98 9.89
N LEU A 75 6.95 30.70 10.26
CA LEU A 75 6.58 29.61 9.34
C LEU A 75 5.14 29.67 8.79
N TYR A 76 4.29 30.56 9.30
CA TYR A 76 2.87 30.67 8.94
C TYR A 76 2.54 32.05 8.38
N LEU A 77 1.54 32.13 7.51
CA LEU A 77 1.00 33.42 7.03
C LEU A 77 0.45 34.24 8.20
N ASP A 78 -0.27 33.57 9.10
CA ASP A 78 -0.61 34.13 10.40
C ASP A 78 0.59 33.99 11.34
N LYS A 79 1.36 35.07 11.45
CA LYS A 79 2.56 35.15 12.30
C LYS A 79 2.25 34.97 13.79
N THR A 80 0.99 35.05 14.20
CA THR A 80 0.56 34.84 15.59
C THR A 80 0.28 33.38 15.93
N ARG A 81 0.15 32.50 14.92
CA ARG A 81 -0.19 31.08 15.11
C ARG A 81 0.87 30.28 15.87
N ALA A 82 2.15 30.64 15.73
CA ALA A 82 3.27 29.98 16.41
C ALA A 82 4.36 31.01 16.77
N PRO A 83 4.13 31.87 17.78
CA PRO A 83 5.03 32.98 18.11
C PRO A 83 6.43 32.53 18.53
N GLU A 84 6.59 31.31 19.04
CA GLU A 84 7.90 30.72 19.36
C GLU A 84 8.72 30.36 18.10
N LEU A 85 8.09 30.22 16.94
CA LEU A 85 8.73 29.96 15.64
C LEU A 85 8.85 31.24 14.79
N ARG A 86 8.63 32.43 15.36
CA ARG A 86 8.67 33.73 14.65
C ARG A 86 10.00 34.08 13.98
N ASN A 87 11.09 33.40 14.37
CA ASN A 87 12.43 33.61 13.83
C ASN A 87 12.87 32.47 12.90
N ALA A 88 11.96 31.56 12.54
CA ALA A 88 12.21 30.48 11.59
C ALA A 88 11.63 30.85 10.21
N LEU A 89 12.39 30.57 9.16
CA LEU A 89 12.02 30.83 7.77
C LEU A 89 11.90 29.51 7.01
N LEU A 90 10.79 29.31 6.29
CA LEU A 90 10.62 28.17 5.39
C LEU A 90 11.14 28.53 4.00
N LEU A 91 12.14 27.80 3.53
CA LEU A 91 12.77 27.97 2.23
C LEU A 91 12.61 26.73 1.36
N THR A 92 12.46 26.97 0.07
CA THR A 92 12.64 25.95 -0.97
C THR A 92 13.55 26.49 -2.07
N ALA A 93 14.07 25.63 -2.94
CA ALA A 93 14.90 26.03 -4.07
C ALA A 93 14.44 25.32 -5.33
N ALA A 94 14.31 26.08 -6.42
CA ALA A 94 13.93 25.51 -7.70
C ALA A 94 14.57 26.26 -8.86
N ASN A 95 14.80 25.52 -9.94
CA ASN A 95 15.04 26.08 -11.26
C ASN A 95 13.82 25.83 -12.16
N TYR A 96 13.83 26.40 -13.35
CA TYR A 96 12.70 26.39 -14.26
C TYR A 96 12.32 24.98 -14.73
N GLY A 97 13.29 24.06 -14.78
CA GLY A 97 13.06 22.65 -15.08
C GLY A 97 12.16 21.94 -14.06
N TYR A 98 12.11 22.43 -12.82
CA TYR A 98 11.32 21.91 -11.70
C TYR A 98 10.14 22.83 -11.32
N LEU A 99 9.74 23.77 -12.19
CA LEU A 99 8.72 24.78 -11.87
C LEU A 99 7.35 24.18 -11.53
N ASP A 100 6.96 23.10 -12.21
CA ASP A 100 5.72 22.36 -11.96
C ASP A 100 5.73 21.66 -10.59
N MET A 101 6.87 21.10 -10.18
CA MET A 101 7.05 20.54 -8.85
C MET A 101 6.97 21.63 -7.77
N LEU A 102 7.62 22.77 -8.01
CA LEU A 102 7.52 23.93 -7.12
C LEU A 102 6.07 24.39 -6.96
N ARG A 103 5.31 24.50 -8.05
CA ARG A 103 3.88 24.90 -8.01
C ARG A 103 3.02 23.90 -7.24
N ASN A 104 3.28 22.61 -7.42
CA ASN A 104 2.64 21.57 -6.62
C ASN A 104 2.97 21.76 -5.13
N TRP A 105 4.25 21.88 -4.78
CA TRP A 105 4.71 22.10 -3.41
C TRP A 105 4.06 23.34 -2.77
N GLU A 106 4.08 24.47 -3.47
CA GLU A 106 3.47 25.74 -3.02
C GLU A 106 1.98 25.58 -2.72
N CYS A 107 1.27 24.85 -3.57
CA CYS A 107 -0.15 24.62 -3.40
C CYS A 107 -0.47 23.91 -2.08
N TYR A 108 0.32 22.89 -1.72
CA TYR A 108 0.17 22.19 -0.45
C TYR A 108 0.62 23.06 0.73
N ALA A 109 1.73 23.78 0.62
CA ALA A 109 2.17 24.71 1.66
C ALA A 109 1.11 25.79 1.95
N ARG A 110 0.46 26.34 0.91
CA ARG A 110 -0.63 27.31 1.02
C ARG A 110 -1.86 26.72 1.70
N LYS A 111 -2.27 25.49 1.34
CA LYS A 111 -3.41 24.80 1.98
C LYS A 111 -3.22 24.65 3.50
N LEU A 112 -1.97 24.59 3.95
CA LEU A 112 -1.60 24.48 5.37
C LEU A 112 -1.43 25.85 6.07
N GLY A 113 -1.53 26.95 5.31
CA GLY A 113 -1.35 28.32 5.82
C GLY A 113 0.10 28.66 6.16
N LEU A 114 1.07 27.98 5.55
CA LEU A 114 2.49 28.23 5.75
C LEU A 114 2.91 29.54 5.07
N ASP A 115 4.01 30.16 5.50
CA ASP A 115 4.66 31.25 4.75
C ASP A 115 6.07 30.81 4.35
N TRP A 116 6.47 31.11 3.12
CA TRP A 116 7.67 30.57 2.51
C TRP A 116 8.29 31.54 1.48
N LEU A 117 9.57 31.32 1.19
CA LEU A 117 10.32 31.97 0.12
C LEU A 117 11.04 30.95 -0.76
N VAL A 118 11.27 31.32 -2.02
CA VAL A 118 11.96 30.48 -3.00
C VAL A 118 13.34 31.05 -3.32
N VAL A 119 14.38 30.22 -3.18
CA VAL A 119 15.68 30.47 -3.79
C VAL A 119 15.56 30.19 -5.28
N ALA A 120 15.49 31.26 -6.08
CA ALA A 120 15.41 31.15 -7.53
C ALA A 120 16.79 30.80 -8.10
N LEU A 121 16.94 29.57 -8.57
CA LEU A 121 18.21 29.06 -9.11
C LEU A 121 18.50 29.56 -10.54
N ASP A 122 17.53 30.24 -11.16
CA ASP A 122 17.66 30.93 -12.44
C ASP A 122 16.70 32.12 -12.56
N ASP A 123 16.92 32.95 -13.59
CA ASP A 123 16.16 34.18 -13.84
C ASP A 123 14.73 33.96 -14.33
N LYS A 124 14.38 32.78 -14.82
CA LYS A 124 13.00 32.48 -15.20
C LYS A 124 12.17 32.22 -13.96
N VAL A 125 12.66 31.43 -13.00
CA VAL A 125 11.97 31.22 -11.71
C VAL A 125 11.81 32.55 -10.97
N TYR A 126 12.87 33.37 -10.91
CA TYR A 126 12.81 34.68 -10.26
C TYR A 126 11.76 35.60 -10.90
N ARG A 127 11.71 35.66 -12.24
CA ARG A 127 10.72 36.46 -12.98
C ARG A 127 9.29 35.94 -12.83
N GLU A 128 9.11 34.62 -12.77
CA GLU A 128 7.79 33.99 -12.61
C GLU A 128 7.19 34.23 -11.22
N LEU A 129 8.03 34.21 -10.18
CA LEU A 129 7.59 34.37 -8.79
C LEU A 129 7.51 35.82 -8.32
N GLY A 130 8.34 36.70 -8.89
CA GLY A 130 8.49 38.06 -8.41
C GLY A 130 9.45 38.17 -7.20
N PRO A 131 9.96 39.38 -6.95
CA PRO A 131 10.92 39.64 -5.87
C PRO A 131 10.30 39.56 -4.47
N GLU A 132 8.97 39.57 -4.35
CA GLU A 132 8.23 39.38 -3.10
C GLU A 132 8.10 37.91 -2.67
N ARG A 133 8.35 36.95 -3.56
CA ARG A 133 8.29 35.51 -3.24
C ARG A 133 9.57 34.75 -3.53
N SER A 134 10.57 35.42 -4.08
CA SER A 134 11.83 34.79 -4.42
C SER A 134 13.01 35.73 -4.34
N PHE A 135 14.19 35.16 -4.17
CA PHE A 135 15.46 35.88 -4.29
C PHE A 135 16.44 35.06 -5.14
N PRO A 136 17.34 35.71 -5.89
CA PRO A 136 18.29 35.00 -6.74
C PRO A 136 19.27 34.19 -5.91
N THR A 137 19.61 33.00 -6.39
CA THR A 137 20.62 32.14 -5.76
C THR A 137 21.99 32.82 -5.66
N VAL A 138 22.76 32.46 -4.62
CA VAL A 138 24.17 32.84 -4.49
C VAL A 138 25.03 31.78 -5.20
N GLY A 139 25.43 32.05 -6.44
CA GLY A 139 26.25 31.14 -7.25
C GLY A 139 25.93 31.21 -8.73
N GLU A 140 26.35 30.19 -9.48
CA GLU A 140 26.08 30.07 -10.92
C GLU A 140 24.61 29.76 -11.18
N ARG A 141 23.93 30.55 -12.03
CA ARG A 141 22.52 30.32 -12.35
C ARG A 141 22.38 29.11 -13.28
N HIS A 142 21.44 28.21 -12.99
CA HIS A 142 21.27 26.98 -13.76
C HIS A 142 19.80 26.66 -14.02
N GLY A 143 19.33 26.85 -15.25
CA GLY A 143 17.89 26.85 -15.57
C GLY A 143 17.32 25.59 -16.23
N SER A 144 18.14 24.63 -16.64
CA SER A 144 17.67 23.36 -17.23
C SER A 144 17.28 22.34 -16.17
N TYR A 145 16.36 21.44 -16.52
CA TYR A 145 16.18 20.21 -15.76
C TYR A 145 17.46 19.39 -15.81
N GLU A 146 17.91 18.91 -14.66
CA GLU A 146 19.14 18.15 -14.52
C GLU A 146 18.86 16.79 -13.90
N ARG A 147 19.45 15.74 -14.49
CA ARG A 147 19.38 14.38 -13.96
C ARG A 147 20.21 14.30 -12.68
N PHE A 148 19.74 13.51 -11.72
CA PHE A 148 20.51 13.23 -10.51
C PHE A 148 21.94 12.76 -10.84
N GLY A 149 22.93 13.30 -10.14
CA GLY A 149 24.34 13.03 -10.38
C GLY A 149 24.93 13.72 -11.62
N SER A 150 24.16 14.48 -12.40
CA SER A 150 24.74 15.30 -13.47
C SER A 150 25.54 16.47 -12.88
N PRO A 151 26.53 17.01 -13.62
CA PRO A 151 27.23 18.22 -13.20
C PRO A 151 26.27 19.38 -12.87
N GLY A 152 25.22 19.57 -13.67
CA GLY A 152 24.22 20.61 -13.43
C GLY A 152 23.41 20.39 -12.16
N PHE A 153 23.04 19.14 -11.84
CA PHE A 153 22.36 18.82 -10.57
C PHE A 153 23.23 19.14 -9.37
N ARG A 154 24.54 18.88 -9.46
CA ARG A 154 25.50 19.20 -8.39
C ARG A 154 25.70 20.71 -8.23
N ILE A 155 25.73 21.47 -9.33
CA ILE A 155 25.72 22.95 -9.28
C ILE A 155 24.48 23.44 -8.53
N VAL A 156 23.30 22.91 -8.89
CA VAL A 156 22.03 23.22 -8.22
C VAL A 156 22.09 22.89 -6.72
N GLY A 157 22.54 21.70 -6.35
CA GLY A 157 22.69 21.30 -4.94
C GLY A 157 23.63 22.23 -4.17
N CYS A 158 24.79 22.53 -4.73
CA CYS A 158 25.78 23.41 -4.11
C CYS A 158 25.30 24.86 -3.97
N ASN A 159 24.47 25.34 -4.90
CA ASN A 159 23.83 26.65 -4.80
C ASN A 159 22.79 26.74 -3.68
N LYS A 160 22.12 25.62 -3.34
CA LYS A 160 21.30 25.56 -2.13
C LYS A 160 22.16 25.87 -0.91
N LEU A 161 23.30 25.18 -0.75
CA LEU A 161 24.20 25.39 0.39
C LEU A 161 24.73 26.83 0.48
N ARG A 162 25.16 27.43 -0.66
CA ARG A 162 25.60 28.83 -0.71
C ARG A 162 24.50 29.80 -0.30
N SER A 163 23.28 29.59 -0.78
CA SER A 163 22.13 30.44 -0.45
C SER A 163 21.72 30.29 1.01
N MET A 164 21.76 29.07 1.57
CA MET A 164 21.52 28.86 3.00
C MET A 164 22.57 29.56 3.87
N LEU A 165 23.86 29.46 3.51
CA LEU A 165 24.91 30.19 4.21
C LEU A 165 24.65 31.70 4.20
N TYR A 166 24.29 32.24 3.04
CA TYR A 166 23.96 33.66 2.91
C TYR A 166 22.81 34.06 3.85
N VAL A 167 21.70 33.31 3.86
CA VAL A 167 20.57 33.57 4.76
C VAL A 167 21.01 33.54 6.23
N LEU A 168 21.77 32.52 6.64
CA LEU A 168 22.25 32.37 8.02
C LEU A 168 23.18 33.52 8.44
N VAL A 169 24.07 33.97 7.56
CA VAL A 169 25.02 35.06 7.83
C VAL A 169 24.33 36.41 7.92
N GLU A 170 23.50 36.74 6.93
CA GLU A 170 22.92 38.08 6.79
C GLU A 170 21.74 38.32 7.74
N THR A 171 20.98 37.28 8.07
CA THR A 171 19.73 37.44 8.81
C THR A 171 19.79 36.91 10.24
N GLN A 172 20.65 35.92 10.51
CA GLN A 172 20.65 35.10 11.72
C GLN A 172 19.29 34.41 12.00
N LEU A 173 18.44 34.24 10.99
CA LEU A 173 17.18 33.48 11.12
C LEU A 173 17.47 31.98 11.15
N ASP A 174 16.63 31.24 11.87
CA ASP A 174 16.60 29.79 11.74
C ASP A 174 15.96 29.44 10.39
N VAL A 175 16.39 28.35 9.75
CA VAL A 175 15.93 27.98 8.41
C VAL A 175 15.39 26.57 8.43
N VAL A 176 14.17 26.38 7.95
CA VAL A 176 13.64 25.09 7.50
C VAL A 176 13.76 25.07 5.98
N PHE A 177 14.52 24.14 5.44
CA PHE A 177 14.67 23.96 4.01
C PHE A 177 13.92 22.71 3.54
N SER A 178 13.18 22.82 2.44
CA SER A 178 12.50 21.70 1.76
C SER A 178 12.73 21.78 0.26
N ASP A 179 13.14 20.67 -0.36
CA ASP A 179 13.15 20.56 -1.82
C ASP A 179 11.73 20.61 -2.38
N GLY A 180 11.61 21.05 -3.64
CA GLY A 180 10.31 21.17 -4.33
C GLY A 180 9.61 19.83 -4.58
N ASP A 181 10.32 18.71 -4.40
CA ASP A 181 9.78 17.33 -4.45
C ASP A 181 9.57 16.70 -3.07
N SER A 182 9.68 17.48 -2.00
CA SER A 182 9.32 17.11 -0.63
C SER A 182 8.01 17.80 -0.21
N VAL A 183 6.88 17.15 -0.49
CA VAL A 183 5.53 17.75 -0.37
C VAL A 183 4.89 17.43 0.97
N PHE A 184 4.24 18.43 1.58
CA PHE A 184 3.56 18.30 2.88
C PHE A 184 2.11 17.82 2.71
N LYS A 185 1.76 16.72 3.39
CA LYS A 185 0.38 16.23 3.52
C LYS A 185 -0.36 16.93 4.66
N SER A 186 0.34 17.20 5.75
CA SER A 186 -0.16 17.92 6.94
C SER A 186 0.90 18.89 7.45
N ASP A 187 0.52 19.75 8.40
CA ASP A 187 1.39 20.78 8.96
C ASP A 187 2.59 20.14 9.71
N PRO A 188 3.83 20.24 9.20
CA PRO A 188 4.99 19.59 9.79
C PRO A 188 5.50 20.25 11.07
N PHE A 189 4.95 21.41 11.43
CA PHE A 189 5.42 22.22 12.56
C PHE A 189 4.51 22.13 13.79
N LEU A 190 3.52 21.24 13.76
CA LEU A 190 2.65 20.97 14.91
C LEU A 190 3.48 20.50 16.12
N PRO A 191 3.17 20.95 17.34
CA PRO A 191 3.91 20.56 18.56
C PRO A 191 3.92 19.05 18.83
N SER A 192 2.94 18.31 18.33
CA SER A 192 2.79 16.87 18.51
C SER A 192 3.67 16.03 17.57
N LEU A 193 4.26 16.64 16.54
CA LEU A 193 5.10 15.95 15.54
C LEU A 193 6.58 16.16 15.85
N SER A 194 7.43 15.23 15.42
CA SER A 194 8.84 15.23 15.82
C SER A 194 9.58 16.51 15.42
N LEU A 195 9.44 17.01 14.18
CA LEU A 195 10.07 18.27 13.76
C LEU A 195 9.58 19.47 14.58
N GLY A 196 8.26 19.68 14.65
CA GLY A 196 7.67 20.80 15.39
C GLY A 196 8.05 20.82 16.88
N SER A 197 8.01 19.66 17.54
CA SER A 197 8.45 19.52 18.94
C SER A 197 9.93 19.84 19.11
N MET A 198 10.80 19.26 18.26
CA MET A 198 12.25 19.48 18.34
C MET A 198 12.63 20.94 18.08
N MET A 199 11.98 21.63 17.13
CA MET A 199 12.21 23.05 16.89
C MET A 199 11.82 23.91 18.11
N ARG A 200 10.64 23.65 18.70
CA ARG A 200 10.14 24.39 19.87
C ARG A 200 10.98 24.16 21.13
N SER A 201 11.64 23.00 21.23
CA SER A 201 12.58 22.74 22.32
C SER A 201 13.78 23.70 22.33
N GLY A 202 14.13 24.29 21.19
CA GLY A 202 15.33 25.11 21.02
C GLY A 202 16.63 24.37 21.31
N LYS A 203 16.62 23.04 21.42
CA LYS A 203 17.75 22.21 21.86
C LYS A 203 18.71 21.83 20.74
N TYR A 204 18.25 21.75 19.49
CA TYR A 204 19.05 21.27 18.37
C TYR A 204 19.59 22.43 17.50
N ASP A 205 20.84 22.30 17.06
CA ASP A 205 21.47 23.18 16.07
C ASP A 205 21.05 22.76 14.65
N MET A 206 20.79 21.47 14.42
CA MET A 206 20.28 20.90 13.17
C MET A 206 19.27 19.77 13.41
N ILE A 207 18.22 19.70 12.60
CA ILE A 207 17.25 18.59 12.57
C ILE A 207 17.12 18.13 11.12
N TYR A 208 17.13 16.84 10.81
CA TYR A 208 17.22 16.37 9.42
C TYR A 208 16.44 15.09 9.14
N GLY A 209 16.08 14.83 7.87
CA GLY A 209 15.42 13.59 7.48
C GLY A 209 16.41 12.41 7.49
N ARG A 210 16.10 11.33 8.19
CA ARG A 210 16.91 10.10 8.11
C ARG A 210 16.77 9.50 6.70
N LYS A 211 17.89 9.09 6.11
CA LYS A 211 17.87 8.30 4.87
C LYS A 211 17.38 6.88 5.19
N ILE A 212 16.21 6.51 4.68
CA ILE A 212 15.65 5.17 4.85
C ILE A 212 16.25 4.27 3.78
N ILE A 213 16.70 3.08 4.16
CA ILE A 213 17.24 2.10 3.23
C ILE A 213 16.15 1.07 2.92
N PRO A 214 15.95 0.69 1.65
CA PRO A 214 15.03 -0.39 1.31
C PRO A 214 15.36 -1.70 2.06
N PRO A 215 14.36 -2.54 2.36
CA PRO A 215 14.57 -3.86 2.94
C PRO A 215 15.55 -4.69 2.09
N GLY A 216 16.63 -5.19 2.70
CA GLY A 216 17.62 -6.07 2.03
C GLY A 216 19.08 -5.60 2.08
N VAL A 217 19.35 -4.35 2.47
CA VAL A 217 20.72 -3.87 2.68
C VAL A 217 21.18 -4.24 4.10
N LYS A 218 22.40 -4.79 4.24
CA LYS A 218 22.93 -5.30 5.51
C LYS A 218 22.98 -4.19 6.58
N LYS A 219 22.45 -4.49 7.76
CA LYS A 219 22.30 -3.59 8.91
C LYS A 219 23.64 -3.02 9.43
N ASP A 220 24.73 -3.76 9.21
CA ASP A 220 26.03 -3.50 9.83
C ASP A 220 26.88 -2.43 9.11
N GLU A 221 26.59 -2.12 7.84
CA GLU A 221 27.30 -1.07 7.09
C GLU A 221 26.84 0.35 7.46
N TYR A 222 25.72 0.50 8.18
CA TYR A 222 25.02 1.78 8.30
C TYR A 222 25.01 2.42 9.69
N HIS A 223 25.57 1.74 10.70
CA HIS A 223 25.75 2.29 12.06
C HIS A 223 27.04 3.12 12.21
N GLN A 224 27.71 3.48 11.11
CA GLN A 224 28.88 4.36 11.17
C GLN A 224 28.42 5.80 11.40
N GLU A 225 28.52 6.29 12.64
CA GLU A 225 28.30 7.70 12.92
C GLU A 225 29.33 8.58 12.17
N PRO A 226 28.91 9.75 11.63
CA PRO A 226 27.56 10.30 11.66
C PRO A 226 26.63 9.61 10.66
N ILE A 227 25.38 9.37 11.09
CA ILE A 227 24.33 8.82 10.24
C ILE A 227 24.06 9.85 9.13
N LYS A 228 24.50 9.55 7.90
CA LYS A 228 24.27 10.42 6.74
C LYS A 228 22.76 10.55 6.50
N GLY A 229 22.25 11.76 6.66
CA GLY A 229 20.85 12.11 6.43
C GLY A 229 20.58 12.63 5.01
N ASN A 230 19.31 12.92 4.75
CA ASN A 230 18.87 13.60 3.54
C ASN A 230 18.92 15.13 3.71
N THR A 231 19.45 15.84 2.70
CA THR A 231 19.51 17.33 2.67
C THR A 231 18.34 17.97 1.94
N GLY A 232 17.35 17.19 1.49
CA GLY A 232 16.15 17.73 0.85
C GLY A 232 15.03 18.12 1.82
N PHE A 233 15.13 17.78 3.11
CA PHE A 233 14.25 18.36 4.14
C PHE A 233 14.97 18.41 5.50
N TYR A 234 15.25 19.62 6.00
CA TYR A 234 15.96 19.83 7.26
C TYR A 234 15.70 21.20 7.89
N TYR A 235 16.03 21.32 9.17
CA TYR A 235 16.09 22.56 9.92
C TYR A 235 17.53 22.84 10.37
N VAL A 236 17.93 24.11 10.35
CA VAL A 236 19.20 24.60 10.89
C VAL A 236 18.97 25.89 11.68
N SER A 237 19.59 25.99 12.85
CA SER A 237 19.52 27.21 13.65
C SER A 237 20.51 28.26 13.13
N GLY A 238 20.02 29.46 12.85
CA GLY A 238 20.86 30.63 12.55
C GLY A 238 21.23 31.44 13.79
N ARG A 239 20.55 31.21 14.91
CA ARG A 239 20.78 31.92 16.17
C ARG A 239 21.71 31.16 17.11
N ARG A 240 21.65 29.83 17.09
CA ARG A 240 22.49 28.99 17.96
C ARG A 240 23.79 28.65 17.25
N LYS A 241 24.89 29.02 17.88
CA LYS A 241 26.25 28.75 17.41
C LYS A 241 26.46 29.19 15.93
N PRO A 242 26.06 30.43 15.54
CA PRO A 242 26.04 30.88 14.15
C PRO A 242 27.39 30.73 13.45
N ARG A 243 28.49 31.08 14.13
CA ARG A 243 29.85 30.94 13.59
C ARG A 243 30.17 29.52 13.16
N ILE A 244 29.64 28.53 13.89
CA ILE A 244 29.97 27.14 13.63
C ILE A 244 29.09 26.56 12.52
N MET A 245 27.81 26.90 12.50
CA MET A 245 26.96 26.61 11.33
C MET A 245 27.53 27.23 10.06
N GLN A 246 27.94 28.49 10.11
CA GLN A 246 28.61 29.17 9.00
C GLN A 246 29.87 28.42 8.57
N ARG A 247 30.68 27.93 9.51
CA ARG A 247 31.87 27.15 9.20
C ARG A 247 31.53 25.84 8.50
N MET A 248 30.55 25.08 9.00
CA MET A 248 30.13 23.82 8.39
C MET A 248 29.71 24.04 6.94
N PHE A 249 28.81 25.00 6.69
CA PHE A 249 28.39 25.35 5.33
C PHE A 249 29.55 25.85 4.47
N ASN A 250 30.48 26.65 5.01
CA ASN A 250 31.69 27.07 4.29
C ASN A 250 32.55 25.87 3.85
N ILE A 251 32.75 24.88 4.72
CA ILE A 251 33.50 23.66 4.38
C ILE A 251 32.76 22.88 3.29
N SER A 252 31.44 22.71 3.41
CA SER A 252 30.63 22.04 2.41
C SER A 252 30.69 22.74 1.05
N ILE A 253 30.65 24.07 1.02
CA ILE A 253 30.78 24.87 -0.21
C ILE A 253 32.19 24.75 -0.80
N GLN A 254 33.23 24.79 0.01
CA GLN A 254 34.61 24.57 -0.46
C GLN A 254 34.77 23.18 -1.09
N TRP A 255 33.99 22.20 -0.66
CA TRP A 255 34.02 20.87 -1.26
C TRP A 255 33.14 20.73 -2.48
N CYS A 256 32.02 21.43 -2.54
CA CYS A 256 31.33 21.65 -3.80
C CYS A 256 32.28 22.16 -4.89
N ASP A 257 33.20 23.06 -4.55
CA ASP A 257 34.21 23.58 -5.49
C ASP A 257 35.32 22.57 -5.80
N LYS A 258 35.74 21.75 -4.82
CA LYS A 258 36.88 20.81 -4.93
C LYS A 258 36.50 19.41 -5.41
N ARG A 259 35.23 19.03 -5.23
CA ARG A 259 34.64 17.70 -5.49
C ARG A 259 33.35 17.89 -6.28
N PRO A 260 33.44 18.41 -7.52
CA PRO A 260 32.28 18.60 -8.38
C PRO A 260 31.63 17.27 -8.82
N ASP A 261 32.14 16.14 -8.36
CA ASP A 261 31.61 14.80 -8.52
C ASP A 261 30.65 14.35 -7.40
N GLN A 262 30.62 15.07 -6.28
CA GLN A 262 29.75 14.80 -5.13
C GLN A 262 28.54 15.75 -5.08
N ASP A 263 27.40 15.28 -4.58
CA ASP A 263 26.23 16.16 -4.40
C ASP A 263 26.31 16.97 -3.10
N ASP A 264 25.32 17.83 -2.85
CA ASP A 264 25.27 18.66 -1.64
C ASP A 264 25.12 17.82 -0.35
N GLN A 265 24.44 16.68 -0.42
CA GLN A 265 24.24 15.78 0.70
C GLN A 265 25.58 15.17 1.13
N GLU A 266 26.34 14.59 0.19
CA GLU A 266 27.66 14.04 0.52
C GLU A 266 28.62 15.11 1.03
N ASN A 267 28.67 16.28 0.35
CA ASN A 267 29.54 17.38 0.73
C ASN A 267 29.20 17.94 2.13
N PHE A 268 27.91 18.00 2.50
CA PHE A 268 27.49 18.45 3.82
C PHE A 268 27.91 17.46 4.92
N TRP A 269 27.59 16.17 4.76
CA TRP A 269 27.85 15.18 5.81
C TRP A 269 29.33 14.87 5.98
N ASP A 270 30.10 14.82 4.90
CA ASP A 270 31.53 14.66 5.03
C ASP A 270 32.12 15.90 5.79
N ALA A 271 31.54 17.11 5.64
CA ALA A 271 32.07 18.33 6.24
C ALA A 271 31.89 18.28 7.76
N LEU A 272 30.75 17.75 8.20
CA LEU A 272 30.49 17.38 9.58
C LEU A 272 31.53 16.37 10.10
N VAL A 273 31.86 15.33 9.32
CA VAL A 273 32.90 14.34 9.71
C VAL A 273 34.26 14.99 9.90
N VAL A 274 34.65 15.90 8.99
CA VAL A 274 35.93 16.60 9.08
C VAL A 274 35.97 17.52 10.28
N GLU A 275 34.89 18.23 10.56
CA GLU A 275 34.79 19.07 11.76
C GLU A 275 34.83 18.23 13.04
N ARG A 276 34.19 17.04 13.06
CA ARG A 276 34.26 16.08 14.17
C ARG A 276 35.65 15.57 14.46
N LYS A 277 36.51 15.43 13.44
CA LYS A 277 37.89 14.96 13.59
C LYS A 277 38.87 16.08 13.94
N ARG A 278 38.42 17.33 14.01
CA ARG A 278 39.28 18.49 14.26
C ARG A 278 39.79 18.50 15.71
N LYS A 279 41.05 18.87 15.91
CA LYS A 279 41.69 18.88 17.24
C LYS A 279 41.35 20.17 18.03
N PRO A 280 41.34 20.12 19.38
CA PRO A 280 41.00 21.23 20.29
C PRO A 280 41.80 22.54 20.21
N LYS A 281 42.76 22.68 19.31
CA LYS A 281 43.70 23.82 19.31
C LYS A 281 43.12 25.09 18.71
N ASP A 282 42.01 25.00 17.97
CA ASP A 282 41.29 26.16 17.44
C ASP A 282 40.30 26.69 18.48
N LYS A 283 40.13 28.02 18.60
CA LYS A 283 39.17 28.62 19.55
C LYS A 283 37.71 28.33 19.22
N ASP A 284 37.41 27.92 17.99
CA ASP A 284 36.06 27.68 17.46
C ASP A 284 35.85 26.20 17.07
N PHE A 285 36.20 25.24 17.93
CA PHE A 285 35.98 23.80 17.67
C PHE A 285 34.85 23.24 18.53
N PHE A 286 34.14 22.23 18.01
CA PHE A 286 33.27 21.40 18.82
C PHE A 286 34.09 20.38 19.59
N ALA A 287 33.94 20.37 20.91
CA ALA A 287 34.53 19.33 21.74
C ALA A 287 33.72 18.03 21.66
N CYS A 288 32.45 18.09 21.26
CA CYS A 288 31.62 16.90 21.11
C CYS A 288 30.45 17.10 20.14
N PHE A 289 29.98 16.00 19.53
CA PHE A 289 28.83 15.94 18.63
C PHE A 289 27.80 15.02 19.27
N ARG A 290 26.61 15.54 19.56
CA ARG A 290 25.53 14.80 20.22
C ARG A 290 24.40 14.55 19.24
N HIS A 291 24.14 13.29 18.96
CA HIS A 291 22.97 12.86 18.21
C HIS A 291 21.77 12.70 19.16
N CYS A 292 20.71 13.46 18.91
CA CYS A 292 19.49 13.53 19.72
C CYS A 292 19.77 13.68 21.22
N ASP A 293 19.15 12.87 22.07
CA ASP A 293 19.30 12.92 23.53
C ASP A 293 20.43 12.01 24.04
N GLY A 294 21.38 11.64 23.17
CA GLY A 294 22.51 10.79 23.54
C GLY A 294 23.38 11.40 24.65
N SER A 295 23.85 10.58 25.59
CA SER A 295 24.70 11.00 26.72
C SER A 295 26.18 11.23 26.34
N GLN A 296 26.53 11.11 25.05
CA GLN A 296 27.91 11.07 24.54
C GLN A 296 28.75 12.33 24.85
N CYS A 297 28.10 13.46 25.15
CA CYS A 297 28.74 14.74 25.43
C CYS A 297 28.62 15.19 26.88
N SER A 298 28.40 14.25 27.81
CA SER A 298 28.32 14.56 29.25
C SER A 298 29.65 15.18 29.73
N GLY A 299 29.59 16.34 30.38
CA GLY A 299 30.76 17.07 30.87
C GLY A 299 31.42 18.01 29.85
N VAL A 300 30.90 18.11 28.63
CA VAL A 300 31.32 19.14 27.66
C VAL A 300 30.42 20.38 27.82
N GLU A 301 31.03 21.57 27.83
CA GLU A 301 30.30 22.85 27.84
C GLU A 301 29.30 22.90 26.67
N ALA A 302 28.04 23.28 26.94
CA ALA A 302 26.96 23.23 25.94
C ALA A 302 27.25 24.03 24.66
N GLU A 303 28.03 25.11 24.77
CA GLU A 303 28.49 25.95 23.65
C GLU A 303 29.46 25.21 22.71
N LYS A 304 30.12 24.16 23.20
CA LYS A 304 31.08 23.31 22.47
C LYS A 304 30.49 21.97 22.04
N VAL A 305 29.19 21.74 22.25
CA VAL A 305 28.47 20.55 21.78
C VAL A 305 27.72 20.90 20.50
N PHE A 306 27.86 20.12 19.43
CA PHE A 306 26.97 20.21 18.27
C PHE A 306 25.76 19.28 18.47
N ASP A 307 24.57 19.85 18.63
CA ASP A 307 23.33 19.12 18.86
C ASP A 307 22.59 18.92 17.54
N TYR A 308 22.45 17.66 17.10
CA TYR A 308 21.73 17.34 15.88
C TYR A 308 20.84 16.12 16.07
N CYS A 309 19.69 16.05 15.41
CA CYS A 309 18.77 14.93 15.55
C CYS A 309 18.01 14.64 14.26
N ASP A 310 17.62 13.39 14.06
CA ASP A 310 16.80 13.00 12.93
C ASP A 310 15.30 13.13 13.22
N MET A 311 14.54 13.52 12.19
CA MET A 311 13.09 13.48 12.21
C MET A 311 12.59 12.04 12.20
N SER A 312 11.39 11.82 12.74
CA SER A 312 10.77 10.49 12.72
C SER A 312 10.60 9.99 11.29
N PRO A 313 11.21 8.85 10.90
CA PRO A 313 11.06 8.28 9.57
C PRO A 313 9.65 7.71 9.32
N TRP A 314 8.79 7.73 10.34
CA TRP A 314 7.39 7.33 10.26
C TRP A 314 6.45 8.50 9.94
N GLU A 315 6.94 9.73 10.13
CA GLU A 315 6.22 10.97 9.86
C GLU A 315 6.73 11.63 8.58
N TYR A 316 8.04 11.68 8.40
CA TYR A 316 8.71 12.38 7.30
C TYR A 316 9.33 11.36 6.36
N LEU A 317 8.49 10.83 5.46
CA LEU A 317 8.87 9.70 4.63
C LEU A 317 9.76 10.16 3.47
N ASP A 318 10.74 9.33 3.14
CA ASP A 318 11.49 9.46 1.90
C ASP A 318 11.00 8.45 0.84
N GLY A 319 11.49 8.61 -0.38
CA GLY A 319 11.08 7.81 -1.52
C GLY A 319 11.62 6.38 -1.49
N ALA A 320 12.38 5.97 -0.46
CA ALA A 320 12.74 4.57 -0.29
C ALA A 320 11.52 3.74 0.11
N ILE A 321 10.55 4.36 0.80
CA ILE A 321 9.27 3.74 1.11
C ILE A 321 8.41 3.77 -0.15
N GLN A 322 7.96 2.58 -0.57
CA GLN A 322 7.09 2.45 -1.73
C GLN A 322 5.77 3.20 -1.49
N PRO A 323 5.18 3.86 -2.52
CA PRO A 323 3.93 4.60 -2.35
C PRO A 323 2.80 3.79 -1.70
N THR A 324 2.69 2.51 -2.05
CA THR A 324 1.71 1.58 -1.48
C THR A 324 1.90 1.35 0.01
N ASP A 325 3.13 1.45 0.52
CA ASP A 325 3.43 1.26 1.93
C ASP A 325 3.37 2.59 2.70
N ALA A 326 3.76 3.70 2.07
CA ALA A 326 3.64 5.05 2.61
C ALA A 326 2.19 5.42 3.00
N LEU A 327 1.20 4.81 2.34
CA LEU A 327 -0.23 5.00 2.62
C LEU A 327 -0.79 4.02 3.67
N LYS A 328 -0.04 3.01 4.09
CA LYS A 328 -0.48 2.01 5.08
C LYS A 328 -0.06 2.41 6.50
N ALA A 329 -0.79 1.92 7.50
CA ALA A 329 -0.29 1.90 8.87
C ALA A 329 1.02 1.08 8.95
N PRO A 330 2.01 1.47 9.78
CA PRO A 330 1.93 2.44 10.88
C PRO A 330 2.30 3.89 10.51
N TYR A 331 2.49 4.21 9.23
CA TYR A 331 2.99 5.52 8.82
C TYR A 331 1.94 6.62 9.04
N HIS A 332 2.31 7.66 9.79
CA HIS A 332 1.54 8.91 9.88
C HIS A 332 2.20 9.93 8.97
N MET A 333 2.06 9.75 7.66
CA MET A 333 2.78 10.55 6.65
C MET A 333 2.41 12.04 6.74
N VAL A 334 3.34 12.82 7.29
CA VAL A 334 3.31 14.29 7.39
C VAL A 334 3.86 14.91 6.11
N SER A 335 4.98 14.39 5.62
CA SER A 335 5.57 14.76 4.33
C SER A 335 6.05 13.53 3.57
N TYR A 336 6.16 13.66 2.26
CA TYR A 336 6.78 12.64 1.40
C TYR A 336 7.77 13.30 0.46
N HIS A 337 9.03 12.89 0.57
CA HIS A 337 10.10 13.32 -0.33
C HIS A 337 10.30 12.27 -1.42
N ALA A 338 9.96 12.59 -2.67
CA ALA A 338 9.99 11.66 -3.80
C ALA A 338 11.40 11.29 -4.30
N THR A 339 12.27 10.84 -3.40
CA THR A 339 13.63 10.38 -3.69
C THR A 339 13.66 8.96 -4.28
N TRP A 340 14.86 8.45 -4.58
CA TRP A 340 15.11 7.11 -5.12
C TRP A 340 14.46 6.82 -6.48
N VAL A 341 14.07 7.86 -7.21
CA VAL A 341 13.73 7.80 -8.63
C VAL A 341 14.44 8.92 -9.37
N PHE A 342 14.90 8.61 -10.58
CA PHE A 342 15.58 9.56 -11.45
C PHE A 342 14.60 10.03 -12.51
N GLY A 343 14.47 11.34 -12.73
CA GLY A 343 13.45 11.86 -13.65
C GLY A 343 12.40 12.65 -12.90
N LYS A 344 12.09 13.85 -13.39
CA LYS A 344 10.98 14.66 -12.90
C LYS A 344 9.68 13.87 -12.97
N GLU A 345 9.42 13.23 -14.10
CA GLU A 345 8.19 12.49 -14.38
C GLU A 345 7.99 11.33 -13.39
N LEU A 346 9.06 10.61 -13.05
CA LEU A 346 9.00 9.53 -12.06
C LEU A 346 8.76 10.06 -10.64
N LYS A 347 9.34 11.22 -10.28
CA LYS A 347 9.03 11.88 -9.01
C LYS A 347 7.56 12.31 -8.95
N GLN A 348 7.03 12.86 -10.03
CA GLN A 348 5.61 13.22 -10.14
C GLN A 348 4.71 11.99 -10.00
N GLN A 349 5.07 10.87 -10.62
CA GLN A 349 4.34 9.61 -10.47
C GLN A 349 4.35 9.09 -9.02
N LYS A 350 5.49 9.17 -8.33
CA LYS A 350 5.57 8.82 -6.90
C LYS A 350 4.67 9.72 -6.04
N LEU A 351 4.76 11.04 -6.23
CA LEU A 351 3.90 11.98 -5.52
C LEU A 351 2.42 11.73 -5.81
N LYS A 352 2.07 11.41 -7.06
CA LYS A 352 0.70 11.05 -7.45
C LYS A 352 0.24 9.77 -6.77
N ALA A 353 1.11 8.76 -6.66
CA ALA A 353 0.80 7.50 -6.02
C ALA A 353 0.59 7.60 -4.51
N VAL A 354 1.08 8.67 -3.85
CA VAL A 354 0.81 8.98 -2.44
C VAL A 354 -0.18 10.13 -2.23
N GLU A 355 -0.92 10.52 -3.29
CA GLU A 355 -1.92 11.59 -3.26
C GLU A 355 -1.35 12.99 -2.93
N LEU A 356 -0.08 13.23 -3.23
CA LEU A 356 0.61 14.51 -3.05
C LEU A 356 1.03 15.17 -4.37
N TRP A 357 0.40 14.76 -5.47
CA TRP A 357 0.50 15.43 -6.77
C TRP A 357 -0.88 15.85 -7.25
N ASP A 358 -1.10 17.15 -7.36
CA ASP A 358 -2.34 17.73 -7.88
C ASP A 358 -2.02 18.45 -9.20
N ALA A 359 -2.52 17.92 -10.31
CA ALA A 359 -2.29 18.47 -11.64
C ALA A 359 -2.86 19.90 -11.79
N ALA A 360 -3.93 20.23 -11.05
CA ALA A 360 -4.48 21.58 -11.04
C ALA A 360 -3.56 22.55 -10.28
N CYS A 361 -2.88 22.08 -9.23
CA CYS A 361 -1.84 22.86 -8.56
C CYS A 361 -0.63 23.09 -9.47
N ALA A 362 -0.15 22.04 -10.16
CA ALA A 362 1.03 22.13 -11.02
C ALA A 362 0.84 23.01 -12.27
N SER A 363 -0.38 23.07 -12.81
CA SER A 363 -0.72 23.82 -14.04
C SER A 363 -1.13 25.28 -13.82
N LYS A 364 -1.55 25.66 -12.61
CA LYS A 364 -1.90 27.06 -12.30
C LYS A 364 -0.66 27.95 -12.36
N GLY A 365 -0.79 29.11 -13.00
CA GLY A 365 0.20 30.19 -12.86
C GLY A 365 0.31 30.63 -11.40
N PHE A 366 1.44 31.20 -11.02
CA PHE A 366 1.62 31.73 -9.66
C PHE A 366 0.55 32.79 -9.37
N MET A 367 -0.19 32.63 -8.29
CA MET A 367 -1.29 33.54 -7.91
C MET A 367 -0.78 34.88 -7.30
N GLY A 368 0.47 35.26 -7.61
CA GLY A 368 1.18 36.38 -7.00
C GLY A 368 1.12 37.71 -7.77
N LYS A 369 0.56 37.78 -8.98
CA LYS A 369 0.34 39.09 -9.62
C LYS A 369 -0.77 39.84 -8.88
N ALA A 370 -0.37 40.66 -7.92
CA ALA A 370 -1.19 41.69 -7.32
C ALA A 370 -1.79 42.55 -8.43
N VAL A 371 -3.10 42.42 -8.64
CA VAL A 371 -3.89 43.41 -9.35
C VAL A 371 -3.90 44.65 -8.47
N ALA A 372 -3.01 45.59 -8.78
CA ALA A 372 -3.05 46.92 -8.20
C ALA A 372 -4.26 47.69 -8.77
N SER A 373 -4.94 48.37 -7.86
CA SER A 373 -6.01 49.37 -8.02
C SER A 373 -7.31 48.93 -8.69
N ASP A 374 -8.35 48.77 -7.86
CA ASP A 374 -9.53 49.62 -7.99
C ASP A 374 -10.12 49.94 -6.62
N SER A 375 -10.53 51.21 -6.47
CA SER A 375 -10.89 51.88 -5.21
C SER A 375 -12.12 51.29 -4.51
N PRO A 376 -12.20 51.34 -3.16
CA PRO A 376 -13.43 51.00 -2.45
C PRO A 376 -14.36 52.21 -2.45
N ALA A 377 -15.38 52.20 -3.32
CA ALA A 377 -16.55 53.06 -3.15
C ALA A 377 -17.53 52.40 -2.17
N ASN A 378 -17.75 53.08 -1.05
CA ASN A 378 -18.90 53.03 -0.15
C ASN A 378 -19.89 51.86 -0.35
N SER A 379 -19.79 50.87 0.52
CA SER A 379 -20.94 50.04 0.87
C SER A 379 -20.87 49.79 2.37
N ALA A 380 -21.73 50.50 3.10
CA ALA A 380 -22.03 50.23 4.49
C ALA A 380 -22.60 48.81 4.58
N SER A 381 -21.72 47.83 4.85
CA SER A 381 -22.12 46.47 5.15
C SER A 381 -22.16 46.33 6.66
N LEU A 382 -23.39 46.22 7.16
CA LEU A 382 -23.74 45.90 8.54
C LEU A 382 -22.81 44.81 9.07
N VAL A 383 -22.07 45.16 10.12
CA VAL A 383 -21.38 44.21 11.00
C VAL A 383 -22.42 43.18 11.45
N PRO A 384 -22.30 41.89 11.06
CA PRO A 384 -23.10 40.85 11.68
C PRO A 384 -22.61 40.76 13.13
N GLN A 385 -23.46 41.20 14.05
CA GLN A 385 -23.25 40.90 15.46
C GLN A 385 -23.06 39.38 15.63
N PRO A 386 -22.23 38.94 16.59
CA PRO A 386 -22.08 37.53 16.89
C PRO A 386 -23.47 36.99 17.27
N VAL A 387 -24.04 36.19 16.37
CA VAL A 387 -25.30 35.49 16.60
C VAL A 387 -25.05 34.55 17.77
N GLN A 388 -25.59 34.92 18.93
CA GLN A 388 -25.83 34.01 20.04
C GLN A 388 -26.76 32.89 19.54
N SER A 389 -26.19 31.81 19.01
CA SER A 389 -26.91 30.59 18.63
C SER A 389 -26.77 29.50 19.70
N GLU A 390 -26.79 29.87 20.97
CA GLU A 390 -26.95 28.92 22.09
C GLU A 390 -28.43 28.54 22.32
N THR A 391 -29.38 29.18 21.62
CA THR A 391 -30.82 29.09 21.95
C THR A 391 -31.62 28.04 21.18
N ALA A 392 -31.06 27.36 20.18
CA ALA A 392 -31.85 26.42 19.35
C ALA A 392 -31.98 25.00 19.91
N VAL A 393 -31.16 24.62 20.90
CA VAL A 393 -31.32 23.32 21.62
C VAL A 393 -32.39 23.43 22.72
N ALA A 394 -32.87 24.63 23.02
CA ALA A 394 -33.78 24.95 24.11
C ALA A 394 -35.29 24.84 23.76
N GLN A 395 -35.69 24.05 22.76
CA GLN A 395 -37.03 23.45 22.75
C GLN A 395 -37.00 22.18 23.63
N SER A 396 -36.64 22.35 24.91
CA SER A 396 -36.25 21.28 25.85
C SER A 396 -37.34 20.21 26.09
N GLY A 397 -38.60 20.49 25.75
CA GLY A 397 -39.69 19.53 25.90
C GLY A 397 -39.80 18.48 24.78
N GLN A 398 -39.34 18.78 23.56
CA GLN A 398 -39.60 17.92 22.39
C GLN A 398 -38.55 16.80 22.22
N LEU A 399 -37.28 17.07 22.54
CA LEU A 399 -36.22 16.08 22.36
C LEU A 399 -36.40 14.84 23.26
N PRO A 400 -36.69 14.94 24.58
CA PRO A 400 -36.98 13.75 25.39
C PRO A 400 -38.19 12.96 24.87
N GLN A 401 -39.19 13.62 24.29
CA GLN A 401 -40.34 12.95 23.68
C GLN A 401 -39.93 12.20 22.40
N LEU A 402 -39.10 12.81 21.54
CA LEU A 402 -38.54 12.17 20.35
C LEU A 402 -37.69 10.95 20.72
N LEU A 403 -36.78 11.09 21.69
CA LEU A 403 -35.94 9.99 22.17
C LEU A 403 -36.79 8.83 22.71
N ARG A 404 -37.84 9.12 23.49
CA ARG A 404 -38.77 8.11 24.01
C ARG A 404 -39.64 7.48 22.92
N LYS A 405 -40.03 8.23 21.90
CA LYS A 405 -40.76 7.72 20.73
C LYS A 405 -39.96 6.64 19.99
N HIS A 406 -38.65 6.84 19.87
CA HIS A 406 -37.75 5.87 19.23
C HIS A 406 -37.14 4.83 20.19
N ALA A 407 -37.43 4.91 21.50
CA ALA A 407 -37.02 3.86 22.44
C ALA A 407 -37.61 2.49 22.03
N GLY A 408 -36.81 1.43 22.18
CA GLY A 408 -37.05 0.12 21.60
C GLY A 408 -36.32 -0.05 20.26
N LEU A 409 -35.45 -1.05 20.17
CA LEU A 409 -34.52 -1.24 19.03
C LEU A 409 -35.18 -1.57 17.69
N TYR A 410 -36.48 -1.87 17.67
CA TYR A 410 -37.24 -2.26 16.48
C TYR A 410 -38.39 -1.30 16.21
N LEU A 411 -38.81 -1.19 14.95
CA LEU A 411 -40.01 -0.45 14.56
C LEU A 411 -41.26 -1.09 15.19
N ASP A 412 -41.34 -2.43 15.14
CA ASP A 412 -42.27 -3.20 15.95
C ASP A 412 -41.74 -3.34 17.36
N LYS A 413 -42.20 -2.46 18.25
CA LYS A 413 -41.81 -2.42 19.66
C LYS A 413 -42.19 -3.70 20.43
N THR A 414 -43.07 -4.54 19.88
CA THR A 414 -43.47 -5.81 20.49
C THR A 414 -42.50 -6.96 20.19
N ARG A 415 -41.57 -6.79 19.23
CA ARG A 415 -40.61 -7.83 18.83
C ARG A 415 -39.56 -8.15 19.92
N ALA A 416 -39.21 -7.16 20.74
CA ALA A 416 -38.28 -7.32 21.86
C ALA A 416 -38.66 -6.40 23.03
N PRO A 417 -39.78 -6.69 23.72
CA PRO A 417 -40.32 -5.81 24.77
C PRO A 417 -39.36 -5.60 25.94
N GLU A 418 -38.47 -6.56 26.22
CA GLU A 418 -37.43 -6.42 27.24
C GLU A 418 -36.34 -5.40 26.86
N LEU A 419 -36.22 -5.05 25.58
CA LEU A 419 -35.32 -3.99 25.07
C LEU A 419 -36.07 -2.68 24.76
N SER A 420 -37.31 -2.52 25.24
CA SER A 420 -38.17 -1.34 25.00
C SER A 420 -37.61 -0.01 25.49
N ASN A 421 -36.61 -0.04 26.37
CA ASN A 421 -35.94 1.16 26.90
C ASN A 421 -34.55 1.40 26.29
N ALA A 422 -34.15 0.58 25.31
CA ALA A 422 -32.89 0.76 24.60
C ALA A 422 -33.14 1.55 23.30
N LEU A 423 -32.32 2.56 23.04
CA LEU A 423 -32.35 3.38 21.84
C LEU A 423 -31.14 3.07 20.96
N LEU A 424 -31.36 2.78 19.67
CA LEU A 424 -30.29 2.70 18.69
C LEU A 424 -29.95 4.09 18.18
N LEU A 425 -28.72 4.53 18.41
CA LEU A 425 -28.20 5.82 17.97
C LEU A 425 -27.04 5.63 16.99
N THR A 426 -27.01 6.52 16.01
CA THR A 426 -25.83 6.74 15.16
C THR A 426 -25.53 8.24 15.11
N ALA A 427 -24.34 8.62 14.65
CA ALA A 427 -23.94 10.02 14.48
C ALA A 427 -23.28 10.20 13.12
N ALA A 428 -23.68 11.23 12.40
CA ALA A 428 -23.12 11.54 11.09
C ALA A 428 -23.13 13.04 10.85
N ASN A 429 -22.19 13.48 10.01
CA ASN A 429 -22.21 14.80 9.39
C ASN A 429 -22.49 14.63 7.89
N TYR A 430 -22.75 15.73 7.19
CA TYR A 430 -23.13 15.72 5.78
C TYR A 430 -22.04 15.15 4.87
N GLY A 431 -20.76 15.24 5.26
CA GLY A 431 -19.65 14.61 4.53
C GLY A 431 -19.74 13.09 4.45
N TYR A 432 -20.44 12.46 5.40
CA TYR A 432 -20.67 11.01 5.51
C TYR A 432 -22.13 10.60 5.24
N LEU A 433 -22.91 11.45 4.55
CA LEU A 433 -24.32 11.19 4.22
C LEU A 433 -24.54 9.84 3.53
N ASP A 434 -23.69 9.51 2.55
CA ASP A 434 -23.72 8.25 1.79
C ASP A 434 -23.44 7.03 2.67
N MET A 435 -22.51 7.14 3.64
CA MET A 435 -22.25 6.09 4.62
C MET A 435 -23.45 5.89 5.55
N LEU A 436 -24.05 6.99 6.03
CA LEU A 436 -25.27 6.94 6.83
C LEU A 436 -26.41 6.27 6.04
N GLN A 437 -26.63 6.64 4.78
CA GLN A 437 -27.66 6.04 3.93
C GLN A 437 -27.44 4.54 3.71
N ASN A 438 -26.19 4.13 3.49
CA ASN A 438 -25.85 2.71 3.43
C ASN A 438 -26.17 2.00 4.76
N TRP A 439 -25.69 2.53 5.88
CA TRP A 439 -25.96 1.99 7.22
C TRP A 439 -27.47 1.86 7.51
N GLU A 440 -28.24 2.91 7.24
CA GLU A 440 -29.69 2.91 7.43
C GLU A 440 -30.38 1.85 6.59
N CYS A 441 -29.92 1.64 5.36
CA CYS A 441 -30.50 0.63 4.49
C CYS A 441 -30.40 -0.76 5.09
N TYR A 442 -29.25 -1.12 5.67
CA TYR A 442 -29.09 -2.38 6.38
C TYR A 442 -29.87 -2.43 7.69
N ALA A 443 -29.93 -1.33 8.46
CA ALA A 443 -30.77 -1.26 9.66
C ALA A 443 -32.26 -1.51 9.34
N ARG A 444 -32.77 -0.94 8.24
CA ARG A 444 -34.15 -1.15 7.75
C ARG A 444 -34.43 -2.59 7.35
N LYS A 445 -33.47 -3.28 6.72
CA LYS A 445 -33.63 -4.70 6.35
C LYS A 445 -33.97 -5.58 7.56
N PHE A 446 -33.54 -5.18 8.75
CA PHE A 446 -33.82 -5.90 10.01
C PHE A 446 -34.97 -5.30 10.84
N GLY A 447 -35.68 -4.30 10.30
CA GLY A 447 -36.79 -3.64 10.98
C GLY A 447 -36.36 -2.87 12.24
N LEU A 448 -35.12 -2.40 12.29
CA LEU A 448 -34.62 -1.63 13.43
C LEU A 448 -35.25 -0.24 13.45
N ASP A 449 -35.37 0.34 14.65
CA ASP A 449 -35.70 1.76 14.82
C ASP A 449 -34.50 2.48 15.42
N TRP A 450 -34.19 3.67 14.90
CA TRP A 450 -32.97 4.40 15.23
C TRP A 450 -33.18 5.92 15.16
N LEU A 451 -32.26 6.67 15.77
CA LEU A 451 -32.15 8.12 15.63
C LEU A 451 -30.72 8.52 15.27
N VAL A 452 -30.59 9.65 14.57
CA VAL A 452 -29.30 10.20 14.14
C VAL A 452 -28.97 11.45 14.96
N VAL A 453 -27.79 11.47 15.58
CA VAL A 453 -27.17 12.70 16.07
C VAL A 453 -26.64 13.46 14.86
N ALA A 454 -27.33 14.54 14.50
CA ALA A 454 -26.95 15.41 13.40
C ALA A 454 -25.78 16.31 13.82
N LEU A 455 -24.59 16.00 13.34
CA LEU A 455 -23.37 16.73 13.69
C LEU A 455 -23.26 18.09 13.00
N ASP A 456 -24.12 18.38 12.03
CA ASP A 456 -24.25 19.69 11.38
C ASP A 456 -25.69 19.98 10.94
N ASP A 457 -25.92 21.21 10.49
CA ASP A 457 -27.26 21.66 10.08
C ASP A 457 -27.76 21.03 8.79
N LYS A 458 -26.87 20.69 7.85
CA LYS A 458 -27.28 20.13 6.56
C LYS A 458 -27.80 18.71 6.75
N ILE A 459 -27.12 17.89 7.55
CA ILE A 459 -27.61 16.54 7.86
C ILE A 459 -28.91 16.61 8.67
N TYR A 460 -29.04 17.55 9.61
CA TYR A 460 -30.31 17.76 10.34
C TYR A 460 -31.46 18.15 9.41
N GLN A 461 -31.22 19.06 8.47
CA GLN A 461 -32.21 19.49 7.47
C GLN A 461 -32.60 18.36 6.51
N GLU A 462 -31.63 17.53 6.11
CA GLU A 462 -31.85 16.40 5.19
C GLU A 462 -32.69 15.29 5.84
N LEU A 463 -32.42 14.96 7.10
CA LEU A 463 -33.11 13.91 7.85
C LEU A 463 -34.44 14.36 8.44
N GLY A 464 -34.53 15.64 8.82
CA GLY A 464 -35.65 16.22 9.53
C GLY A 464 -35.67 15.89 11.03
N PRO A 465 -36.52 16.61 11.80
CA PRO A 465 -36.60 16.50 13.26
C PRO A 465 -37.18 15.17 13.76
N GLU A 466 -37.82 14.38 12.89
CA GLU A 466 -38.40 13.08 13.24
C GLU A 466 -37.38 11.93 13.21
N ARG A 467 -36.23 12.13 12.56
CA ARG A 467 -35.18 11.10 12.43
C ARG A 467 -33.82 11.54 12.95
N SER A 468 -33.71 12.80 13.33
CA SER A 468 -32.47 13.36 13.83
C SER A 468 -32.70 14.42 14.88
N PHE A 469 -31.67 14.67 15.67
CA PHE A 469 -31.60 15.84 16.55
C PHE A 469 -30.22 16.48 16.45
N PRO A 470 -30.12 17.81 16.61
CA PRO A 470 -28.84 18.49 16.52
C PRO A 470 -27.89 18.01 17.61
N THR A 471 -26.60 17.89 17.28
CA THR A 471 -25.56 17.55 18.24
C THR A 471 -25.50 18.53 19.41
N VAL A 472 -25.14 18.03 20.59
CA VAL A 472 -24.79 18.86 21.76
C VAL A 472 -23.31 19.23 21.66
N GLY A 473 -23.01 20.47 21.27
CA GLY A 473 -21.65 20.98 21.09
C GLY A 473 -21.48 21.77 19.79
N GLU A 474 -20.23 21.89 19.33
CA GLU A 474 -19.90 22.62 18.11
C GLU A 474 -20.37 21.86 16.86
N ARG A 475 -21.01 22.53 15.90
CA ARG A 475 -21.48 21.86 14.67
C ARG A 475 -20.35 21.75 13.65
N HIS A 476 -20.18 20.58 13.03
CA HIS A 476 -19.06 20.32 12.11
C HIS A 476 -19.49 19.52 10.87
N GLY A 477 -19.60 20.19 9.72
CA GLY A 477 -20.25 19.65 8.52
C GLY A 477 -19.36 19.13 7.40
N SER A 478 -18.04 19.36 7.45
CA SER A 478 -17.11 18.85 6.45
C SER A 478 -16.72 17.39 6.69
N TYR A 479 -16.31 16.71 5.63
CA TYR A 479 -15.56 15.47 5.77
C TYR A 479 -14.25 15.75 6.50
N GLU A 480 -13.95 14.98 7.54
CA GLU A 480 -12.76 15.17 8.38
C GLU A 480 -11.91 13.89 8.41
N PRO A 481 -10.64 13.95 7.99
CA PRO A 481 -9.77 12.80 8.07
C PRO A 481 -9.48 12.44 9.52
N PHE A 482 -9.23 11.17 9.79
CA PHE A 482 -8.89 10.68 11.13
C PHE A 482 -7.71 11.48 11.73
N GLY A 483 -7.80 11.80 13.02
CA GLY A 483 -6.78 12.56 13.75
C GLY A 483 -6.80 14.08 13.52
N SER A 484 -7.55 14.57 12.53
CA SER A 484 -7.75 16.00 12.31
C SER A 484 -8.50 16.66 13.48
N PRO A 485 -8.28 17.96 13.75
CA PRO A 485 -9.04 18.69 14.76
C PRO A 485 -10.56 18.56 14.59
N GLY A 486 -11.06 18.61 13.35
CA GLY A 486 -12.49 18.43 13.06
C GLY A 486 -13.00 17.03 13.42
N PHE A 487 -12.22 15.97 13.14
CA PHE A 487 -12.58 14.61 13.54
C PHE A 487 -12.68 14.46 15.06
N LYS A 488 -11.79 15.13 15.82
CA LYS A 488 -11.84 15.16 17.29
C LYS A 488 -13.07 15.90 17.82
N ILE A 489 -13.42 17.04 17.22
CA ILE A 489 -14.67 17.75 17.53
C ILE A 489 -15.87 16.82 17.34
N VAL A 490 -15.93 16.13 16.20
CA VAL A 490 -16.96 15.13 15.89
C VAL A 490 -17.01 14.02 16.95
N GLY A 491 -15.87 13.41 17.30
CA GLY A 491 -15.81 12.38 18.35
C GLY A 491 -16.34 12.88 19.69
N CYS A 492 -15.91 14.07 20.11
CA CYS A 492 -16.32 14.68 21.38
C CYS A 492 -17.81 15.04 21.41
N ASN A 493 -18.38 15.46 20.29
CA ASN A 493 -19.80 15.72 20.14
C ASN A 493 -20.67 14.46 20.23
N LYS A 494 -20.15 13.29 19.79
CA LYS A 494 -20.81 12.01 20.06
C LYS A 494 -20.94 11.80 21.57
N LEU A 495 -19.85 11.96 22.33
CA LEU A 495 -19.86 11.79 23.79
C LEU A 495 -20.81 12.77 24.50
N ARG A 496 -20.83 14.05 24.10
CA ARG A 496 -21.75 15.07 24.64
C ARG A 496 -23.21 14.72 24.37
N SER A 497 -23.53 14.29 23.15
CA SER A 497 -24.89 13.91 22.77
C SER A 497 -25.34 12.62 23.47
N MET A 498 -24.43 11.66 23.61
CA MET A 498 -24.66 10.43 24.40
C MET A 498 -24.96 10.74 25.86
N LEU A 499 -24.17 11.62 26.49
CA LEU A 499 -24.39 12.07 27.86
C LEU A 499 -25.79 12.68 28.02
N TYR A 500 -26.19 13.53 27.08
CA TYR A 500 -27.52 14.14 27.09
C TYR A 500 -28.62 13.07 27.07
N VAL A 501 -28.53 12.08 26.18
CA VAL A 501 -29.53 11.00 26.09
C VAL A 501 -29.58 10.18 27.39
N LEU A 502 -28.42 9.82 27.95
CA LEU A 502 -28.32 9.04 29.17
C LEU A 502 -28.92 9.77 30.38
N VAL A 503 -28.69 11.08 30.50
CA VAL A 503 -29.11 11.88 31.67
C VAL A 503 -30.56 12.36 31.53
N GLU A 504 -30.90 12.95 30.38
CA GLU A 504 -32.18 13.64 30.19
C GLU A 504 -33.30 12.67 29.80
N ALA A 505 -33.01 11.65 29.00
CA ALA A 505 -34.02 10.67 28.60
C ALA A 505 -34.05 9.42 29.50
N GLN A 506 -32.98 9.16 30.27
CA GLN A 506 -32.80 7.96 31.10
C GLN A 506 -33.00 6.66 30.32
N LEU A 507 -32.57 6.65 29.05
CA LEU A 507 -32.64 5.50 28.17
C LEU A 507 -31.31 4.75 28.17
N ASP A 508 -31.38 3.43 27.96
CA ASP A 508 -30.19 2.67 27.58
C ASP A 508 -29.87 2.98 26.10
N VAL A 509 -28.61 2.97 25.72
CA VAL A 509 -28.20 3.33 24.36
C VAL A 509 -27.34 2.25 23.75
N VAL A 510 -27.70 1.84 22.54
CA VAL A 510 -26.79 1.16 21.61
C VAL A 510 -26.31 2.21 20.63
N PHE A 511 -25.02 2.50 20.62
CA PHE A 511 -24.42 3.43 19.68
C PHE A 511 -23.68 2.68 18.58
N SER A 512 -23.85 3.10 17.33
CA SER A 512 -23.19 2.55 16.14
C SER A 512 -22.74 3.69 15.22
N ASP A 513 -21.46 3.75 14.89
CA ASP A 513 -20.96 4.65 13.85
C ASP A 513 -21.55 4.28 12.48
N SER A 514 -21.70 5.27 11.60
CA SER A 514 -22.27 5.08 10.25
C SER A 514 -21.42 4.19 9.34
N ASP A 515 -20.21 3.83 9.74
CA ASP A 515 -19.32 2.88 9.08
C ASP A 515 -19.25 1.52 9.77
N SER A 516 -20.16 1.26 10.72
CA SER A 516 -20.36 -0.02 11.40
C SER A 516 -21.66 -0.67 10.94
N VAL A 517 -21.59 -1.38 9.81
CA VAL A 517 -22.78 -1.87 9.07
C VAL A 517 -23.15 -3.29 9.51
N PHE A 518 -24.46 -3.53 9.65
CA PHE A 518 -25.02 -4.82 10.08
C PHE A 518 -25.20 -5.78 8.91
N LYS A 519 -24.63 -6.98 9.01
CA LYS A 519 -24.87 -8.11 8.11
C LYS A 519 -26.09 -8.93 8.52
N SER A 520 -26.37 -8.99 9.81
CA SER A 520 -27.56 -9.62 10.39
C SER A 520 -28.04 -8.81 11.60
N ASP A 521 -29.22 -9.14 12.12
CA ASP A 521 -29.81 -8.45 13.28
C ASP A 521 -28.94 -8.67 14.54
N PRO A 522 -28.27 -7.64 15.08
CA PRO A 522 -27.33 -7.79 16.19
C PRO A 522 -28.01 -8.03 17.55
N PHE A 523 -29.34 -7.92 17.62
CA PHE A 523 -30.09 -7.98 18.87
C PHE A 523 -30.85 -9.30 19.05
N LEU A 524 -30.62 -10.27 18.17
CA LEU A 524 -31.16 -11.62 18.32
C LEU A 524 -30.68 -12.26 19.63
N PRO A 525 -31.56 -13.00 20.36
CA PRO A 525 -31.20 -13.64 21.63
C PRO A 525 -30.04 -14.65 21.53
N SER A 526 -29.81 -15.21 20.34
CA SER A 526 -28.76 -16.20 20.08
C SER A 526 -27.36 -15.59 19.85
N LEU A 527 -27.26 -14.27 19.71
CA LEU A 527 -25.99 -13.57 19.46
C LEU A 527 -25.48 -12.90 20.75
N SER A 528 -24.17 -12.67 20.83
CA SER A 528 -23.56 -12.23 22.09
C SER A 528 -24.09 -10.88 22.59
N LEU A 529 -24.21 -9.84 21.75
CA LEU A 529 -24.77 -8.55 22.17
C LEU A 529 -26.22 -8.67 22.64
N GLY A 530 -27.10 -9.25 21.82
CA GLY A 530 -28.52 -9.43 22.16
C GLY A 530 -28.75 -10.21 23.45
N SER A 531 -28.02 -11.31 23.64
CA SER A 531 -28.06 -12.12 24.87
C SER A 531 -27.57 -11.33 26.09
N MET A 532 -26.41 -10.65 25.97
CA MET A 532 -25.83 -9.87 27.06
C MET A 532 -26.71 -8.69 27.47
N MET A 533 -27.35 -8.00 26.51
CA MET A 533 -28.31 -6.92 26.82
C MET A 533 -29.53 -7.46 27.57
N ARG A 534 -30.13 -8.56 27.09
CA ARG A 534 -31.32 -9.18 27.72
C ARG A 534 -31.02 -9.73 29.12
N SER A 535 -29.78 -10.13 29.39
CA SER A 535 -29.38 -10.56 30.74
C SER A 535 -29.54 -9.44 31.78
N GLY A 536 -29.53 -8.17 31.36
CA GLY A 536 -29.54 -7.02 32.25
C GLY A 536 -28.37 -7.00 33.22
N LYS A 537 -27.29 -7.75 32.97
CA LYS A 537 -26.15 -7.91 33.88
C LYS A 537 -25.10 -6.83 33.70
N TYR A 538 -24.89 -6.32 32.48
CA TYR A 538 -23.81 -5.39 32.15
C TYR A 538 -24.27 -3.92 32.13
N ASP A 539 -23.47 -3.05 32.72
CA ASP A 539 -23.63 -1.59 32.66
C ASP A 539 -23.10 -1.06 31.31
N MET A 540 -22.06 -1.70 30.75
CA MET A 540 -21.51 -1.41 29.42
C MET A 540 -21.15 -2.70 28.66
N ILE A 541 -21.44 -2.75 27.36
CA ILE A 541 -20.99 -3.80 26.45
C ILE A 541 -20.29 -3.13 25.27
N TYR A 542 -19.12 -3.60 24.84
CA TYR A 542 -18.32 -2.84 23.87
C TYR A 542 -17.58 -3.72 22.85
N GLY A 543 -17.24 -3.16 21.69
CA GLY A 543 -16.45 -3.87 20.68
C GLY A 543 -14.99 -4.00 21.12
N ARG A 544 -14.45 -5.22 21.13
CA ARG A 544 -13.02 -5.42 21.41
C ARG A 544 -12.19 -4.85 20.25
N LYS A 545 -11.15 -4.08 20.55
CA LYS A 545 -10.14 -3.69 19.57
C LYS A 545 -9.28 -4.92 19.26
N ILE A 546 -9.32 -5.42 18.03
CA ILE A 546 -8.52 -6.53 17.55
C ILE A 546 -7.21 -5.95 17.01
N ILE A 547 -6.08 -6.51 17.44
CA ILE A 547 -4.78 -6.08 16.94
C ILE A 547 -4.38 -7.02 15.79
N PRO A 548 -3.86 -6.48 14.67
CA PRO A 548 -3.35 -7.31 13.58
C PRO A 548 -2.30 -8.34 14.05
N PRO A 549 -2.18 -9.49 13.36
CA PRO A 549 -1.17 -10.50 13.68
C PRO A 549 0.25 -9.89 13.68
N GLY A 550 0.97 -10.00 14.81
CA GLY A 550 2.36 -9.54 14.92
C GLY A 550 2.69 -8.66 16.14
N VAL A 551 1.69 -8.15 16.86
CA VAL A 551 1.91 -7.41 18.12
C VAL A 551 2.03 -8.40 19.28
N LYS A 552 3.04 -8.20 20.16
CA LYS A 552 3.35 -9.13 21.25
C LYS A 552 2.16 -9.23 22.22
N LYS A 553 1.80 -10.47 22.56
CA LYS A 553 0.67 -10.82 23.45
C LYS A 553 0.74 -10.14 24.83
N ASP A 554 1.96 -9.89 25.31
CA ASP A 554 2.24 -9.42 26.67
C ASP A 554 2.00 -7.90 26.86
N GLU A 555 2.01 -7.10 25.79
CA GLU A 555 1.71 -5.65 25.87
C GLU A 555 0.20 -5.37 26.04
N TYR A 556 -0.67 -6.37 25.84
CA TYR A 556 -2.12 -6.14 25.68
C TYR A 556 -3.01 -6.64 26.84
N HIS A 557 -2.45 -7.39 27.79
CA HIS A 557 -3.21 -7.83 28.98
C HIS A 557 -3.26 -6.78 30.10
N GLN A 558 -2.84 -5.53 29.86
CA GLN A 558 -2.99 -4.46 30.84
C GLN A 558 -4.44 -3.97 30.85
N GLU A 559 -5.21 -4.44 31.84
CA GLU A 559 -6.56 -3.90 32.07
C GLU A 559 -6.52 -2.38 32.39
N PRO A 560 -7.49 -1.60 31.88
CA PRO A 560 -8.62 -2.02 31.06
C PRO A 560 -8.23 -2.18 29.58
N ILE A 561 -8.76 -3.23 28.95
CA ILE A 561 -8.65 -3.43 27.50
C ILE A 561 -9.41 -2.29 26.81
N LYS A 562 -8.68 -1.34 26.20
CA LYS A 562 -9.28 -0.22 25.46
C LYS A 562 -10.06 -0.74 24.26
N GLY A 563 -11.38 -0.74 24.37
CA GLY A 563 -12.31 -1.13 23.31
C GLY A 563 -12.50 -0.07 22.24
N ASN A 564 -13.22 -0.42 21.18
CA ASN A 564 -13.66 0.50 20.14
C ASN A 564 -14.95 1.24 20.56
N THR A 565 -15.03 2.55 20.35
CA THR A 565 -16.23 3.37 20.66
C THR A 565 -17.19 3.55 19.48
N GLY A 566 -16.96 2.93 18.33
CA GLY A 566 -17.87 3.01 17.19
C GLY A 566 -18.96 1.93 17.17
N PHE A 567 -18.95 0.96 18.08
CA PHE A 567 -20.12 0.11 18.35
C PHE A 567 -20.14 -0.38 19.80
N TYR A 568 -21.12 0.06 20.59
CA TYR A 568 -21.24 -0.30 22.00
C TYR A 568 -22.66 -0.12 22.54
N TYR A 569 -22.93 -0.74 23.68
CA TYR A 569 -24.12 -0.53 24.50
C TYR A 569 -23.72 0.05 25.86
N VAL A 570 -24.53 0.98 26.36
CA VAL A 570 -24.40 1.56 27.70
C VAL A 570 -25.77 1.66 28.35
N SER A 571 -25.87 1.24 29.61
CA SER A 571 -27.12 1.37 30.37
C SER A 571 -27.24 2.75 30.99
N GLY A 572 -28.27 3.50 30.59
CA GLY A 572 -28.63 4.77 31.23
C GLY A 572 -29.39 4.56 32.53
N ARG A 573 -30.02 3.39 32.72
CA ARG A 573 -30.84 3.10 33.90
C ARG A 573 -30.06 2.42 35.02
N ARG A 574 -29.04 1.62 34.68
CA ARG A 574 -28.20 0.94 35.65
C ARG A 574 -27.01 1.83 35.99
N LYS A 575 -27.05 2.38 37.21
CA LYS A 575 -26.05 3.30 37.76
C LYS A 575 -25.91 4.60 36.93
N PRO A 576 -26.99 5.37 36.68
CA PRO A 576 -26.95 6.60 35.87
C PRO A 576 -25.84 7.58 36.29
N ARG A 577 -25.60 7.69 37.61
CA ARG A 577 -24.56 8.57 38.15
C ARG A 577 -23.14 8.22 37.70
N ILE A 578 -22.81 6.93 37.54
CA ILE A 578 -21.47 6.55 37.10
C ILE A 578 -21.29 6.82 35.63
N MET A 579 -22.28 6.49 34.80
CA MET A 579 -22.23 6.75 33.38
C MET A 579 -22.14 8.25 33.12
N GLN A 580 -23.00 9.04 33.77
CA GLN A 580 -22.92 10.50 33.72
C GLN A 580 -21.54 11.01 34.10
N ARG A 581 -20.92 10.47 35.15
CA ARG A 581 -19.58 10.88 35.59
C ARG A 581 -18.49 10.50 34.60
N MET A 582 -18.49 9.26 34.12
CA MET A 582 -17.51 8.78 33.13
C MET A 582 -17.56 9.65 31.88
N PHE A 583 -18.75 9.84 31.29
CA PHE A 583 -18.93 10.70 30.12
C PHE A 583 -18.55 12.17 30.41
N ASN A 584 -18.89 12.71 31.59
CA ASN A 584 -18.45 14.06 31.98
C ASN A 584 -16.91 14.19 32.00
N ILE A 585 -16.19 13.21 32.53
CA ILE A 585 -14.72 13.22 32.53
C ILE A 585 -14.18 13.12 31.10
N SER A 586 -14.75 12.24 30.28
CA SER A 586 -14.37 12.11 28.87
C SER A 586 -14.59 13.42 28.11
N ILE A 587 -15.70 14.12 28.35
CA ILE A 587 -15.98 15.43 27.75
C ILE A 587 -15.01 16.50 28.27
N GLN A 588 -14.71 16.52 29.57
CA GLN A 588 -13.70 17.44 30.11
C GLN A 588 -12.31 17.21 29.51
N TRP A 589 -11.99 15.98 29.10
CA TRP A 589 -10.74 15.69 28.42
C TRP A 589 -10.77 15.95 26.94
N CYS A 590 -11.92 15.80 26.28
CA CYS A 590 -12.11 16.38 24.96
C CYS A 590 -11.70 17.87 24.93
N ASP A 591 -12.03 18.62 25.97
CA ASP A 591 -11.65 20.04 26.07
C ASP A 591 -10.16 20.25 26.44
N LYS A 592 -9.58 19.36 27.25
CA LYS A 592 -8.20 19.50 27.77
C LYS A 592 -7.12 18.80 26.93
N ARG A 593 -7.51 17.80 26.16
CA ARG A 593 -6.67 16.91 25.34
C ARG A 593 -7.27 16.86 23.93
N PRO A 594 -7.35 18.00 23.23
CA PRO A 594 -7.94 18.06 21.90
C PRO A 594 -7.15 17.22 20.88
N ASP A 595 -5.97 16.72 21.25
CA ASP A 595 -5.15 15.81 20.45
C ASP A 595 -5.55 14.32 20.56
N GLN A 596 -6.38 13.93 21.53
CA GLN A 596 -6.90 12.57 21.70
C GLN A 596 -8.30 12.41 21.10
N ASP A 597 -8.60 11.21 20.57
CA ASP A 597 -9.95 10.89 20.06
C ASP A 597 -10.94 10.55 21.20
N ASP A 598 -12.20 10.35 20.86
CA ASP A 598 -13.26 10.00 21.82
C ASP A 598 -13.00 8.64 22.50
N GLN A 599 -12.40 7.70 21.78
CA GLN A 599 -12.06 6.38 22.28
C GLN A 599 -11.06 6.47 23.43
N GLU A 600 -9.92 7.14 23.21
CA GLU A 600 -8.88 7.28 24.22
C GLU A 600 -9.38 8.07 25.43
N ASN A 601 -10.14 9.16 25.18
CA ASN A 601 -10.73 9.98 26.25
C ASN A 601 -11.76 9.19 27.09
N PHE A 602 -12.53 8.29 26.48
CA PHE A 602 -13.49 7.45 27.21
C PHE A 602 -12.80 6.41 28.09
N TRP A 603 -11.85 5.65 27.54
CA TRP A 603 -11.22 4.57 28.29
C TRP A 603 -10.29 5.06 29.39
N ASP A 604 -9.57 6.16 29.16
CA ASP A 604 -8.78 6.76 30.23
C ASP A 604 -9.72 7.23 31.37
N ALA A 605 -10.97 7.63 31.09
CA ALA A 605 -11.89 8.15 32.10
C ALA A 605 -12.34 7.02 33.02
N LEU A 606 -12.57 5.84 32.43
CA LEU A 606 -12.77 4.60 33.18
C LEU A 606 -11.55 4.27 34.07
N VAL A 607 -10.33 4.42 33.57
CA VAL A 607 -9.10 4.20 34.38
C VAL A 607 -9.04 5.16 35.56
N VAL A 608 -9.39 6.42 35.36
CA VAL A 608 -9.39 7.42 36.43
C VAL A 608 -10.46 7.11 37.47
N GLU A 609 -11.66 6.71 37.05
CA GLU A 609 -12.70 6.27 37.99
C GLU A 609 -12.27 5.02 38.76
N ARG A 610 -11.59 4.05 38.12
CA ARG A 610 -11.03 2.86 38.78
C ARG A 610 -10.00 3.20 39.85
N LYS A 611 -9.25 4.29 39.70
CA LYS A 611 -8.21 4.73 40.63
C LYS A 611 -8.72 5.63 41.77
N ARG A 612 -10.01 5.98 41.79
CA ARG A 612 -10.58 6.80 42.87
C ARG A 612 -10.49 6.10 44.22
N LYS A 613 -10.58 6.88 45.31
CA LYS A 613 -10.48 6.38 46.68
C LYS A 613 -11.87 6.25 47.33
N PRO A 614 -12.05 5.37 48.34
CA PRO A 614 -13.33 5.12 49.01
C PRO A 614 -14.01 6.30 49.73
N LYS A 615 -13.36 7.46 49.83
CA LYS A 615 -13.91 8.63 50.53
C LYS A 615 -14.98 9.37 49.71
N ASP A 616 -15.11 9.06 48.43
CA ASP A 616 -16.17 9.58 47.56
C ASP A 616 -17.46 8.77 47.77
N LYS A 617 -18.60 9.44 48.00
CA LYS A 617 -19.89 8.78 48.27
C LYS A 617 -20.39 7.94 47.09
N ASP A 618 -19.93 8.24 45.88
CA ASP A 618 -20.27 7.48 44.66
C ASP A 618 -19.08 6.64 44.17
N PHE A 619 -18.19 6.21 45.08
CA PHE A 619 -17.07 5.33 44.75
C PHE A 619 -17.54 3.91 44.42
N PHE A 620 -17.01 3.36 43.33
CA PHE A 620 -17.15 1.95 42.98
C PHE A 620 -16.00 1.17 43.58
N ALA A 621 -16.34 0.19 44.42
CA ALA A 621 -15.36 -0.64 45.09
C ALA A 621 -14.69 -1.64 44.14
N CYS A 622 -15.32 -1.96 43.00
CA CYS A 622 -14.76 -2.92 42.06
C CYS A 622 -15.26 -2.74 40.62
N PHE A 623 -14.41 -3.11 39.66
CA PHE A 623 -14.71 -3.13 38.23
C PHE A 623 -14.61 -4.58 37.75
N ARG A 624 -15.73 -5.14 37.27
CA ARG A 624 -15.82 -6.53 36.84
C ARG A 624 -15.91 -6.60 35.31
N HIS A 625 -14.96 -7.29 34.71
CA HIS A 625 -14.96 -7.60 33.28
C HIS A 625 -15.64 -8.96 33.06
N CYS A 626 -16.75 -8.96 32.31
CA CYS A 626 -17.59 -10.11 32.01
C CYS A 626 -17.98 -10.90 33.28
N ASP A 627 -17.93 -12.24 33.24
CA ASP A 627 -18.27 -13.13 34.34
C ASP A 627 -17.13 -13.34 35.36
N GLY A 628 -16.12 -12.46 35.37
CA GLY A 628 -14.97 -12.58 36.25
C GLY A 628 -15.32 -12.51 37.75
N SER A 629 -14.63 -13.30 38.58
CA SER A 629 -14.93 -13.39 40.02
C SER A 629 -14.27 -12.29 40.89
N GLN A 630 -13.54 -11.34 40.29
CA GLN A 630 -12.71 -10.36 40.99
C GLN A 630 -13.46 -9.42 41.95
N CYS A 631 -14.78 -9.32 41.82
CA CYS A 631 -15.63 -8.48 42.67
C CYS A 631 -16.51 -9.28 43.65
N SER A 632 -16.14 -10.53 43.93
CA SER A 632 -16.86 -11.37 44.90
C SER A 632 -16.86 -10.71 46.29
N GLY A 633 -18.04 -10.54 46.89
CA GLY A 633 -18.20 -9.91 48.20
C GLY A 633 -18.36 -8.38 48.18
N VAL A 634 -18.34 -7.75 47.00
CA VAL A 634 -18.68 -6.33 46.85
C VAL A 634 -20.17 -6.20 46.54
N GLU A 635 -20.86 -5.26 47.20
CA GLU A 635 -22.27 -4.93 46.92
C GLU A 635 -22.46 -4.61 45.43
N ALA A 636 -23.50 -5.16 44.80
CA ALA A 636 -23.71 -5.07 43.34
C ALA A 636 -23.83 -3.63 42.83
N GLU A 637 -24.36 -2.73 43.66
CA GLU A 637 -24.49 -1.30 43.40
C GLU A 637 -23.12 -0.60 43.32
N LYS A 638 -22.07 -1.19 43.93
CA LYS A 638 -20.68 -0.70 43.95
C LYS A 638 -19.75 -1.44 42.99
N VAL A 639 -20.27 -2.36 42.19
CA VAL A 639 -19.53 -3.04 41.11
C VAL A 639 -19.86 -2.37 39.79
N PHE A 640 -18.88 -2.02 38.97
CA PHE A 640 -19.13 -1.63 37.57
C PHE A 640 -18.94 -2.85 36.66
N ASP A 641 -20.02 -3.30 36.02
CA ASP A 641 -20.05 -4.49 35.19
C ASP A 641 -19.91 -4.11 33.71
N TYR A 642 -18.84 -4.56 33.07
CA TYR A 642 -18.61 -4.31 31.64
C TYR A 642 -18.10 -5.57 30.94
N CYS A 643 -18.45 -5.76 29.67
CA CYS A 643 -18.00 -6.93 28.92
C CYS A 643 -17.80 -6.61 27.44
N ASP A 644 -16.92 -7.35 26.78
CA ASP A 644 -16.70 -7.20 25.37
C ASP A 644 -17.64 -8.08 24.53
N MET A 645 -18.05 -7.55 23.38
CA MET A 645 -18.74 -8.32 22.35
C MET A 645 -17.80 -9.37 21.76
N SER A 646 -18.38 -10.48 21.29
CA SER A 646 -17.60 -11.50 20.61
C SER A 646 -16.87 -10.90 19.40
N PRO A 647 -15.52 -10.94 19.35
CA PRO A 647 -14.76 -10.46 18.20
C PRO A 647 -14.93 -11.36 16.97
N TRP A 648 -15.68 -12.46 17.10
CA TRP A 648 -16.02 -13.38 16.03
C TRP A 648 -17.37 -13.03 15.37
N GLU A 649 -18.18 -12.22 16.03
CA GLU A 649 -19.48 -11.76 15.56
C GLU A 649 -19.45 -10.27 15.16
N TYR A 650 -18.81 -9.43 15.98
CA TYR A 650 -18.79 -7.98 15.81
C TYR A 650 -17.38 -7.56 15.39
N LEU A 651 -17.12 -7.65 14.10
CA LEU A 651 -15.78 -7.52 13.55
C LEU A 651 -15.38 -6.06 13.43
N ASP A 652 -14.14 -5.77 13.81
CA ASP A 652 -13.52 -4.49 13.51
C ASP A 652 -12.72 -4.56 12.19
N GLY A 653 -12.37 -3.39 11.68
CA GLY A 653 -11.64 -3.26 10.43
C GLY A 653 -10.19 -3.70 10.51
N ALA A 654 -9.69 -4.13 11.69
CA ALA A 654 -8.38 -4.75 11.78
C ALA A 654 -8.39 -6.12 11.10
N ILE A 655 -9.54 -6.81 11.13
CA ILE A 655 -9.78 -8.02 10.35
C ILE A 655 -9.93 -7.61 8.89
N GLN A 656 -9.07 -8.18 8.04
CA GLN A 656 -9.14 -7.94 6.60
C GLN A 656 -10.51 -8.39 6.06
N PRO A 657 -11.11 -7.66 5.11
CA PRO A 657 -12.40 -8.03 4.52
C PRO A 657 -12.49 -9.50 4.07
N THR A 658 -11.41 -10.01 3.49
CA THR A 658 -11.33 -11.41 3.04
C THR A 658 -11.36 -12.41 4.19
N ASP A 659 -10.86 -12.05 5.37
CA ASP A 659 -10.89 -12.92 6.56
C ASP A 659 -12.23 -12.79 7.30
N ALA A 660 -12.82 -11.60 7.32
CA ALA A 660 -14.13 -11.32 7.91
C ALA A 660 -15.26 -12.16 7.30
N LEU A 661 -15.11 -12.60 6.04
CA LEU A 661 -16.07 -13.45 5.34
C LEU A 661 -15.83 -14.97 5.53
N LYS A 662 -14.72 -15.38 6.14
CA LYS A 662 -14.34 -16.79 6.31
C LYS A 662 -14.80 -17.34 7.66
N ALA A 663 -14.97 -18.66 7.76
CA ALA A 663 -15.04 -19.33 9.06
C ALA A 663 -13.72 -19.10 9.85
N PRO A 664 -13.77 -18.96 11.20
CA PRO A 664 -14.90 -19.21 12.09
C PRO A 664 -15.81 -17.98 12.33
N TYR A 665 -15.64 -16.89 11.59
CA TYR A 665 -16.38 -15.65 11.85
C TYR A 665 -17.87 -15.81 11.48
N HIS A 666 -18.75 -15.62 12.46
CA HIS A 666 -20.18 -15.47 12.24
C HIS A 666 -20.49 -13.97 12.19
N MET A 667 -20.01 -13.28 11.16
CA MET A 667 -20.06 -11.82 11.07
C MET A 667 -21.50 -11.30 11.14
N VAL A 668 -21.82 -10.63 12.25
CA VAL A 668 -23.07 -9.93 12.55
C VAL A 668 -22.96 -8.46 12.12
N SER A 669 -21.82 -7.82 12.42
CA SER A 669 -21.51 -6.47 11.97
C SER A 669 -20.05 -6.36 11.54
N TYR A 670 -19.77 -5.40 10.67
CA TYR A 670 -18.41 -5.04 10.29
C TYR A 670 -18.20 -3.53 10.43
N HIS A 671 -17.28 -3.14 11.30
CA HIS A 671 -16.89 -1.75 11.49
C HIS A 671 -15.67 -1.44 10.63
N ALA A 672 -15.81 -0.61 9.60
CA ALA A 672 -14.75 -0.32 8.62
C ALA A 672 -13.61 0.59 9.16
N THR A 673 -13.07 0.27 10.32
CA THR A 673 -11.93 0.95 10.96
C THR A 673 -10.60 0.59 10.30
N TRP A 674 -9.50 1.16 10.81
CA TRP A 674 -8.12 0.91 10.32
C TRP A 674 -7.87 1.30 8.86
N VAL A 675 -8.73 2.13 8.30
CA VAL A 675 -8.51 2.87 7.05
C VAL A 675 -8.94 4.32 7.26
N PHE A 676 -8.20 5.24 6.66
CA PHE A 676 -8.47 6.68 6.73
C PHE A 676 -8.97 7.13 5.37
N GLY A 677 -10.09 7.82 5.30
CA GLY A 677 -10.75 8.04 4.01
C GLY A 677 -12.16 7.51 4.01
N LYS A 678 -13.13 8.32 3.60
CA LYS A 678 -14.49 7.82 3.35
C LYS A 678 -14.46 6.73 2.29
N GLU A 679 -13.76 6.98 1.20
CA GLU A 679 -13.67 6.09 0.03
C GLU A 679 -13.04 4.74 0.41
N LEU A 680 -12.00 4.72 1.24
CA LEU A 680 -11.39 3.48 1.71
C LEU A 680 -12.32 2.69 2.65
N LYS A 681 -13.09 3.39 3.50
CA LYS A 681 -14.13 2.75 4.32
C LYS A 681 -15.21 2.11 3.45
N GLN A 682 -15.67 2.82 2.41
CA GLN A 682 -16.62 2.30 1.43
C GLN A 682 -16.06 1.07 0.71
N GLN A 683 -14.79 1.10 0.30
CA GLN A 683 -14.12 -0.06 -0.31
C GLN A 683 -14.06 -1.25 0.64
N LYS A 684 -13.76 -1.05 1.93
CA LYS A 684 -13.79 -2.12 2.92
C LYS A 684 -15.18 -2.71 3.10
N LEU A 685 -16.21 -1.86 3.23
CA LEU A 685 -17.60 -2.30 3.32
C LEU A 685 -18.02 -3.07 2.07
N LYS A 686 -17.62 -2.59 0.88
CA LYS A 686 -17.87 -3.28 -0.39
C LYS A 686 -17.19 -4.64 -0.44
N ALA A 687 -15.98 -4.75 0.08
CA ALA A 687 -15.22 -5.99 0.10
C ALA A 687 -15.82 -7.05 1.06
N VAL A 688 -16.70 -6.66 1.99
CA VAL A 688 -17.45 -7.59 2.86
C VAL A 688 -18.95 -7.69 2.50
N ASP A 689 -19.35 -7.20 1.32
CA ASP A 689 -20.75 -7.15 0.85
C ASP A 689 -21.71 -6.37 1.77
N LEU A 690 -21.17 -5.33 2.42
CA LEU A 690 -21.89 -4.39 3.29
C LEU A 690 -21.92 -2.96 2.73
N TRP A 691 -21.69 -2.82 1.42
CA TRP A 691 -21.85 -1.57 0.69
C TRP A 691 -22.74 -1.76 -0.53
N ASP A 692 -23.93 -1.17 -0.50
CA ASP A 692 -24.87 -1.19 -1.60
C ASP A 692 -25.02 0.22 -2.18
N ALA A 693 -24.56 0.42 -3.41
CA ALA A 693 -24.62 1.71 -4.09
C ALA A 693 -26.07 2.19 -4.31
N ALA A 694 -27.03 1.28 -4.42
CA ALA A 694 -28.45 1.64 -4.51
C ALA A 694 -28.99 2.13 -3.16
N CYS A 695 -28.46 1.61 -2.05
CA CYS A 695 -28.75 2.15 -0.72
C CYS A 695 -28.12 3.53 -0.53
N ALA A 696 -26.88 3.74 -0.98
CA ALA A 696 -26.14 4.99 -0.82
C ALA A 696 -26.60 6.14 -1.73
N SER A 697 -27.49 5.89 -2.70
CA SER A 697 -27.97 6.90 -3.67
C SER A 697 -29.46 7.23 -3.55
N LYS A 698 -30.22 6.44 -2.77
CA LYS A 698 -31.63 6.75 -2.51
C LYS A 698 -31.71 7.87 -1.48
N GLY A 699 -32.16 9.05 -1.91
CA GLY A 699 -32.51 10.15 -1.02
C GLY A 699 -33.46 9.71 0.10
N PHE A 700 -33.45 10.42 1.23
CA PHE A 700 -34.23 10.02 2.40
C PHE A 700 -35.73 10.01 2.09
N MET A 701 -36.38 8.85 2.22
CA MET A 701 -37.84 8.71 2.09
C MET A 701 -38.64 9.39 3.22
N GLY A 702 -37.99 10.20 4.07
CA GLY A 702 -38.61 10.93 5.18
C GLY A 702 -39.27 12.27 4.80
N LYS A 703 -39.06 12.77 3.58
CA LYS A 703 -39.89 13.88 3.07
C LYS A 703 -41.27 13.33 2.77
N ALA A 704 -42.18 13.46 3.74
CA ALA A 704 -43.60 13.20 3.58
C ALA A 704 -44.11 14.02 2.39
N VAL A 705 -44.25 13.37 1.23
CA VAL A 705 -45.08 13.85 0.14
C VAL A 705 -46.51 13.63 0.62
N ALA A 706 -47.10 14.68 1.19
CA ALA A 706 -48.52 14.72 1.45
C ALA A 706 -49.26 14.85 0.10
N SER A 707 -49.71 13.72 -0.47
CA SER A 707 -50.89 13.68 -1.35
C SER A 707 -51.35 12.25 -1.64
N ASP A 708 -52.54 11.94 -1.10
CA ASP A 708 -53.65 11.17 -1.66
C ASP A 708 -53.56 9.69 -2.09
N SER A 709 -54.52 8.96 -1.50
CA SER A 709 -55.25 7.75 -1.93
C SER A 709 -54.72 6.36 -1.53
N PRO A 710 -55.55 5.54 -0.86
CA PRO A 710 -55.22 4.18 -0.49
C PRO A 710 -55.60 3.21 -1.60
N ALA A 711 -54.69 2.33 -1.99
CA ALA A 711 -55.01 1.16 -2.80
C ALA A 711 -54.30 -0.08 -2.27
N ASN A 712 -55.15 -1.03 -1.85
CA ASN A 712 -54.88 -2.43 -1.59
C ASN A 712 -53.75 -3.01 -2.44
N SER A 713 -52.73 -3.55 -1.79
CA SER A 713 -51.94 -4.63 -2.37
C SER A 713 -51.57 -5.62 -1.28
N ALA A 714 -52.10 -6.82 -1.44
CA ALA A 714 -51.99 -7.93 -0.54
C ALA A 714 -50.54 -8.39 -0.40
N SER A 715 -50.19 -8.72 0.84
CA SER A 715 -48.99 -9.41 1.27
C SER A 715 -48.74 -10.69 0.47
N LEU A 716 -47.69 -10.69 -0.36
CA LEU A 716 -47.05 -11.91 -0.85
C LEU A 716 -45.73 -12.09 -0.09
N VAL A 717 -45.79 -12.94 0.92
CA VAL A 717 -44.64 -13.53 1.60
C VAL A 717 -43.91 -14.42 0.58
N PRO A 718 -42.62 -14.19 0.26
CA PRO A 718 -41.87 -15.13 -0.56
C PRO A 718 -41.64 -16.41 0.26
N GLN A 719 -42.22 -17.53 -0.19
CA GLN A 719 -41.87 -18.84 0.34
C GLN A 719 -40.41 -19.17 -0.02
N PRO A 720 -39.70 -19.91 0.85
CA PRO A 720 -38.32 -20.31 0.59
C PRO A 720 -38.29 -21.29 -0.59
N VAL A 721 -37.58 -20.90 -1.64
CA VAL A 721 -37.30 -21.74 -2.80
C VAL A 721 -36.37 -22.86 -2.35
N GLN A 722 -36.92 -24.06 -2.18
CA GLN A 722 -36.16 -25.30 -2.25
C GLN A 722 -35.74 -25.49 -3.71
N SER A 723 -34.44 -25.33 -4.02
CA SER A 723 -33.86 -25.72 -5.31
C SER A 723 -32.70 -26.67 -5.10
N GLU A 724 -32.98 -27.83 -4.51
CA GLU A 724 -32.30 -29.06 -4.91
C GLU A 724 -33.01 -29.57 -6.18
N THR A 725 -32.26 -29.97 -7.22
CA THR A 725 -32.69 -30.55 -8.51
C THR A 725 -32.82 -29.65 -9.75
N ALA A 726 -31.75 -28.95 -10.14
CA ALA A 726 -31.52 -28.54 -11.54
C ALA A 726 -30.35 -29.28 -12.22
N VAL A 727 -30.02 -30.50 -11.78
CA VAL A 727 -29.12 -31.44 -12.48
C VAL A 727 -29.92 -32.35 -13.45
N ALA A 728 -31.23 -32.13 -13.58
CA ALA A 728 -32.16 -32.96 -14.35
C ALA A 728 -32.38 -32.51 -15.80
N GLN A 729 -31.29 -32.30 -16.55
CA GLN A 729 -31.29 -32.44 -18.02
C GLN A 729 -30.18 -33.40 -18.45
N SER A 730 -30.12 -34.57 -17.81
CA SER A 730 -29.07 -35.59 -17.99
C SER A 730 -28.83 -36.00 -19.45
N GLY A 731 -29.79 -35.81 -20.36
CA GLY A 731 -29.62 -36.10 -21.79
C GLY A 731 -28.88 -35.04 -22.61
N GLN A 732 -28.86 -33.76 -22.18
CA GLN A 732 -28.33 -32.67 -23.00
C GLN A 732 -26.82 -32.47 -22.82
N LEU A 733 -26.30 -32.68 -21.61
CA LEU A 733 -24.88 -32.45 -21.33
C LEU A 733 -23.96 -33.39 -22.13
N PRO A 734 -24.20 -34.72 -22.22
CA PRO A 734 -23.39 -35.58 -23.08
C PRO A 734 -23.44 -35.19 -24.57
N GLN A 735 -24.55 -34.62 -25.04
CA GLN A 735 -24.67 -34.10 -26.41
C GLN A 735 -23.84 -32.83 -26.60
N LEU A 736 -23.89 -31.90 -25.65
CA LEU A 736 -23.06 -30.68 -25.64
C LEU A 736 -21.57 -31.03 -25.63
N LEU A 737 -21.14 -31.95 -24.75
CA LEU A 737 -19.75 -32.39 -24.67
C LEU A 737 -19.29 -33.04 -26.00
N ARG A 738 -20.13 -33.90 -26.61
CA ARG A 738 -19.82 -34.49 -27.93
C ARG A 738 -19.82 -33.48 -29.07
N LYS A 739 -20.65 -32.44 -29.01
CA LYS A 739 -20.66 -31.34 -29.99
C LYS A 739 -19.32 -30.60 -30.02
N HIS A 740 -18.69 -30.43 -28.85
CA HIS A 740 -17.38 -29.78 -28.72
C HIS A 740 -16.19 -30.75 -28.81
N ALA A 741 -16.41 -32.04 -29.04
CA ALA A 741 -15.32 -32.99 -29.27
C ALA A 741 -14.49 -32.59 -30.51
N GLY A 742 -13.17 -32.71 -30.40
CA GLY A 742 -12.17 -32.15 -31.33
C GLY A 742 -11.63 -30.81 -30.82
N LEU A 743 -10.30 -30.71 -30.63
CA LEU A 743 -9.65 -29.56 -29.99
C LEU A 743 -9.75 -28.24 -30.76
N TYR A 744 -10.15 -28.27 -32.02
CA TYR A 744 -10.24 -27.11 -32.92
C TYR A 744 -11.69 -26.82 -33.31
N LEU A 745 -11.97 -25.55 -33.64
CA LEU A 745 -13.26 -25.17 -34.24
C LEU A 745 -13.45 -25.84 -35.60
N ASP A 746 -12.39 -25.87 -36.41
CA ASP A 746 -12.31 -26.70 -37.59
C ASP A 746 -11.91 -28.13 -37.20
N LYS A 747 -12.91 -29.00 -37.09
CA LYS A 747 -12.72 -30.41 -36.72
C LYS A 747 -11.88 -31.21 -37.73
N THR A 748 -11.65 -30.67 -38.93
CA THR A 748 -10.81 -31.29 -39.95
C THR A 748 -9.32 -30.96 -39.81
N ARG A 749 -8.96 -29.98 -38.98
CA ARG A 749 -7.55 -29.56 -38.78
C ARG A 749 -6.68 -30.63 -38.10
N ALA A 750 -7.27 -31.43 -37.22
CA ALA A 750 -6.59 -32.54 -36.54
C ALA A 750 -7.58 -33.70 -36.32
N PRO A 751 -7.98 -34.42 -37.38
CA PRO A 751 -8.99 -35.48 -37.31
C PRO A 751 -8.59 -36.61 -36.35
N GLU A 752 -7.30 -36.81 -36.13
CA GLU A 752 -6.75 -37.75 -35.16
C GLU A 752 -7.06 -37.36 -33.69
N LEU A 753 -7.38 -36.09 -33.42
CA LEU A 753 -7.77 -35.57 -32.11
C LEU A 753 -9.29 -35.33 -31.98
N ARG A 754 -10.10 -35.87 -32.91
CA ARG A 754 -11.58 -35.67 -32.94
C ARG A 754 -12.32 -36.14 -31.69
N ASN A 755 -11.71 -37.02 -30.90
CA ASN A 755 -12.28 -37.55 -29.65
C ASN A 755 -11.75 -36.85 -28.40
N ALA A 756 -10.97 -35.77 -28.54
CA ALA A 756 -10.42 -35.00 -27.43
C ALA A 756 -11.22 -33.70 -27.20
N LEU A 757 -11.49 -33.36 -25.95
CA LEU A 757 -12.22 -32.17 -25.53
C LEU A 757 -11.31 -31.24 -24.73
N LEU A 758 -11.28 -29.95 -25.06
CA LEU A 758 -10.58 -28.93 -24.27
C LEU A 758 -11.51 -28.33 -23.21
N LEU A 759 -11.16 -28.49 -21.94
CA LEU A 759 -11.91 -27.98 -20.79
C LEU A 759 -11.10 -26.98 -19.98
N THR A 760 -11.80 -26.01 -19.40
CA THR A 760 -11.30 -25.15 -18.33
C THR A 760 -12.36 -25.03 -17.23
N ALA A 761 -12.00 -24.51 -16.07
CA ALA A 761 -12.93 -24.30 -14.96
C ALA A 761 -12.72 -22.92 -14.35
N ALA A 762 -13.82 -22.22 -14.06
CA ALA A 762 -13.78 -20.90 -13.45
C ALA A 762 -15.01 -20.66 -12.56
N ASN A 763 -14.78 -19.89 -11.50
CA ASN A 763 -15.83 -19.17 -10.79
C ASN A 763 -15.72 -17.67 -11.11
N ASP A 764 -16.62 -16.86 -10.58
CA ASP A 764 -16.71 -15.44 -10.92
C ASP A 764 -15.51 -14.61 -10.46
N GLY A 765 -14.73 -15.12 -9.51
CA GLY A 765 -13.46 -14.54 -9.08
C GLY A 765 -12.33 -14.71 -10.10
N TYR A 766 -12.45 -15.71 -10.99
CA TYR A 766 -11.48 -16.00 -12.05
C TYR A 766 -11.98 -15.55 -13.44
N LEU A 767 -13.10 -14.84 -13.51
CA LEU A 767 -13.75 -14.48 -14.76
C LEU A 767 -12.85 -13.64 -15.69
N ASP A 768 -12.08 -12.70 -15.15
CA ASP A 768 -11.17 -11.88 -15.95
C ASP A 768 -9.99 -12.71 -16.51
N MET A 769 -9.48 -13.67 -15.73
CA MET A 769 -8.45 -14.60 -16.19
C MET A 769 -9.01 -15.53 -17.28
N LEU A 770 -10.23 -16.04 -17.08
CA LEU A 770 -10.93 -16.84 -18.08
C LEU A 770 -11.10 -16.07 -19.39
N ARG A 771 -11.53 -14.81 -19.36
CA ARG A 771 -11.67 -13.97 -20.58
C ARG A 771 -10.33 -13.80 -21.31
N ASN A 772 -9.23 -13.67 -20.57
CA ASN A 772 -7.90 -13.65 -21.16
C ASN A 772 -7.55 -15.00 -21.81
N TRP A 773 -7.76 -16.11 -21.09
CA TRP A 773 -7.57 -17.47 -21.60
C TRP A 773 -8.38 -17.73 -22.90
N GLU A 774 -9.66 -17.34 -22.92
CA GLU A 774 -10.55 -17.47 -24.08
C GLU A 774 -10.05 -16.69 -25.30
N CYS A 775 -9.46 -15.52 -25.07
CA CYS A 775 -8.90 -14.69 -26.13
C CYS A 775 -7.78 -15.44 -26.88
N TYR A 776 -6.87 -16.08 -26.14
CA TYR A 776 -5.79 -16.88 -26.71
C TYR A 776 -6.32 -18.16 -27.39
N ALA A 777 -7.26 -18.87 -26.74
CA ALA A 777 -7.87 -20.06 -27.33
C ALA A 777 -8.57 -19.76 -28.68
N ARG A 778 -9.32 -18.64 -28.76
CA ARG A 778 -9.93 -18.15 -30.00
C ARG A 778 -8.90 -17.85 -31.08
N LYS A 779 -7.83 -17.14 -30.71
CA LYS A 779 -6.77 -16.77 -31.65
C LYS A 779 -6.11 -17.99 -32.30
N LEU A 780 -6.01 -19.10 -31.56
CA LEU A 780 -5.43 -20.35 -32.04
C LEU A 780 -6.43 -21.24 -32.80
N GLY A 781 -7.70 -20.85 -32.85
CA GLY A 781 -8.78 -21.62 -33.48
C GLY A 781 -9.19 -22.86 -32.69
N LEU A 782 -8.96 -22.87 -31.38
CA LEU A 782 -9.32 -23.98 -30.49
C LEU A 782 -10.84 -24.00 -30.25
N ASP A 783 -11.41 -25.16 -29.92
CA ASP A 783 -12.78 -25.28 -29.43
C ASP A 783 -12.78 -25.82 -28.01
N TRP A 784 -13.51 -25.17 -27.10
CA TRP A 784 -13.45 -25.42 -25.67
C TRP A 784 -14.82 -25.27 -24.99
N LEU A 785 -14.92 -25.83 -23.78
CA LEU A 785 -16.04 -25.67 -22.85
C LEU A 785 -15.54 -25.29 -21.45
N VAL A 786 -16.39 -24.57 -20.70
CA VAL A 786 -16.10 -24.12 -19.33
C VAL A 786 -16.94 -24.89 -18.31
N VAL A 787 -16.29 -25.48 -17.32
CA VAL A 787 -16.94 -25.92 -16.08
C VAL A 787 -17.23 -24.69 -15.24
N ALA A 788 -18.50 -24.28 -15.21
CA ALA A 788 -18.94 -23.13 -14.41
C ALA A 788 -19.06 -23.56 -12.95
N LEU A 789 -18.12 -23.10 -12.13
CA LEU A 789 -18.06 -23.43 -10.70
C LEU A 789 -19.11 -22.66 -9.88
N ASP A 790 -19.75 -21.65 -10.46
CA ASP A 790 -20.89 -20.93 -9.89
C ASP A 790 -21.93 -20.52 -10.94
N ASP A 791 -23.06 -20.00 -10.46
CA ASP A 791 -24.18 -19.55 -11.29
C ASP A 791 -23.92 -18.28 -12.09
N LYS A 792 -22.92 -17.49 -11.72
CA LYS A 792 -22.61 -16.24 -12.42
C LYS A 792 -21.81 -16.56 -13.69
N VAL A 793 -20.78 -17.39 -13.60
CA VAL A 793 -20.04 -17.88 -14.77
C VAL A 793 -20.98 -18.63 -15.73
N TYR A 794 -21.84 -19.49 -15.20
CA TYR A 794 -22.80 -20.23 -16.04
C TYR A 794 -23.77 -19.31 -16.79
N ARG A 795 -24.32 -18.29 -16.10
CA ARG A 795 -25.21 -17.30 -16.72
C ARG A 795 -24.50 -16.43 -17.75
N GLU A 796 -23.24 -16.08 -17.51
CA GLU A 796 -22.48 -15.19 -18.38
C GLU A 796 -22.07 -15.86 -19.69
N LEU A 797 -21.62 -17.11 -19.62
CA LEU A 797 -21.19 -17.87 -20.81
C LEU A 797 -22.35 -18.54 -21.54
N GLY A 798 -23.42 -18.84 -20.81
CA GLY A 798 -24.59 -19.55 -21.31
C GLY A 798 -24.37 -21.06 -21.49
N PRO A 799 -25.45 -21.81 -21.76
CA PRO A 799 -25.44 -23.28 -21.82
C PRO A 799 -24.69 -23.85 -23.04
N GLU A 800 -24.38 -23.03 -24.05
CA GLU A 800 -23.63 -23.46 -25.24
C GLU A 800 -22.10 -23.43 -25.04
N ARG A 801 -21.61 -22.73 -24.01
CA ARG A 801 -20.17 -22.59 -23.73
C ARG A 801 -19.78 -23.02 -22.32
N SER A 802 -20.76 -23.36 -21.49
CA SER A 802 -20.50 -23.78 -20.13
C SER A 802 -21.52 -24.80 -19.65
N PHE A 803 -21.13 -25.56 -18.63
CA PHE A 803 -22.03 -26.41 -17.86
C PHE A 803 -21.77 -26.26 -16.37
N PRO A 804 -22.79 -26.40 -15.50
CA PRO A 804 -22.60 -26.29 -14.07
C PRO A 804 -21.67 -27.38 -13.55
N THR A 805 -20.84 -27.05 -12.57
CA THR A 805 -19.96 -28.02 -11.93
C THR A 805 -20.71 -29.16 -11.25
N VAL A 806 -20.08 -30.33 -11.18
CA VAL A 806 -20.55 -31.47 -10.37
C VAL A 806 -19.98 -31.32 -8.96
N GLY A 807 -20.81 -30.86 -8.03
CA GLY A 807 -20.42 -30.62 -6.64
C GLY A 807 -21.03 -29.35 -6.06
N GLU A 808 -20.41 -28.84 -5.00
CA GLU A 808 -20.85 -27.61 -4.34
C GLU A 808 -20.51 -26.39 -5.20
N ARG A 809 -21.50 -25.57 -5.58
CA ARG A 809 -21.21 -24.34 -6.32
C ARG A 809 -20.44 -23.38 -5.43
N HIS A 810 -19.32 -22.85 -5.93
CA HIS A 810 -18.42 -22.01 -5.15
C HIS A 810 -18.06 -20.74 -5.92
N GLY A 811 -18.71 -19.64 -5.56
CA GLY A 811 -18.40 -18.31 -6.09
C GLY A 811 -17.28 -17.62 -5.33
N SER A 812 -16.80 -16.52 -5.91
CA SER A 812 -15.75 -15.59 -5.46
C SER A 812 -14.31 -16.06 -5.63
N TYR A 813 -13.39 -15.09 -5.68
CA TYR A 813 -11.96 -15.37 -5.81
C TYR A 813 -11.44 -16.06 -4.55
N GLU A 814 -10.76 -17.20 -4.73
CA GLU A 814 -10.24 -18.00 -3.62
C GLU A 814 -8.71 -17.97 -3.59
N ARG A 815 -8.13 -17.71 -2.41
CA ARG A 815 -6.68 -17.74 -2.25
C ARG A 815 -6.19 -19.19 -2.32
N PHE A 816 -5.06 -19.43 -2.98
CA PHE A 816 -4.37 -20.73 -2.97
C PHE A 816 -4.26 -21.30 -1.55
N GLY A 817 -4.68 -22.56 -1.38
CA GLY A 817 -4.68 -23.29 -0.10
C GLY A 817 -5.85 -22.97 0.85
N SER A 818 -6.75 -22.03 0.52
CA SER A 818 -7.98 -21.79 1.29
C SER A 818 -8.96 -22.97 1.19
N PRO A 819 -9.89 -23.12 2.15
CA PRO A 819 -10.95 -24.13 2.04
C PRO A 819 -11.78 -23.98 0.75
N GLY A 820 -12.11 -22.75 0.34
CA GLY A 820 -12.85 -22.49 -0.90
C GLY A 820 -12.06 -22.88 -2.15
N PHE A 821 -10.76 -22.58 -2.21
CA PHE A 821 -9.89 -23.04 -3.31
C PHE A 821 -9.87 -24.56 -3.43
N LYS A 822 -9.95 -25.28 -2.30
CA LYS A 822 -10.01 -26.75 -2.30
C LYS A 822 -11.36 -27.27 -2.77
N ILE A 823 -12.47 -26.64 -2.37
CA ILE A 823 -13.80 -26.95 -2.91
C ILE A 823 -13.77 -26.79 -4.43
N VAL A 824 -13.24 -25.68 -4.92
CA VAL A 824 -13.01 -25.40 -6.35
C VAL A 824 -12.19 -26.51 -7.01
N GLY A 825 -11.03 -26.87 -6.47
CA GLY A 825 -10.19 -27.95 -6.99
C GLY A 825 -10.92 -29.29 -7.03
N CYS A 826 -11.60 -29.67 -5.95
CA CYS A 826 -12.34 -30.92 -5.86
C CYS A 826 -13.52 -30.99 -6.84
N ASN A 827 -14.19 -29.86 -7.09
CA ASN A 827 -15.23 -29.75 -8.10
C ASN A 827 -14.70 -29.89 -9.52
N LYS A 828 -13.46 -29.45 -9.80
CA LYS A 828 -12.79 -29.76 -11.07
C LYS A 828 -12.69 -31.28 -11.26
N LEU A 829 -12.16 -32.00 -10.25
CA LEU A 829 -12.00 -33.47 -10.32
C LEU A 829 -13.34 -34.20 -10.50
N ARG A 830 -14.38 -33.82 -9.75
CA ARG A 830 -15.74 -34.39 -9.89
C ARG A 830 -16.32 -34.15 -11.28
N SER A 831 -16.15 -32.94 -11.82
CA SER A 831 -16.63 -32.60 -13.15
C SER A 831 -15.88 -33.36 -14.25
N MET A 832 -14.56 -33.54 -14.09
CA MET A 832 -13.77 -34.36 -15.02
C MET A 832 -14.20 -35.82 -15.01
N LEU A 833 -14.40 -36.42 -13.82
CA LEU A 833 -14.89 -37.80 -13.73
C LEU A 833 -16.24 -37.97 -14.43
N TYR A 834 -17.15 -37.03 -14.22
CA TYR A 834 -18.45 -37.04 -14.89
C TYR A 834 -18.30 -37.01 -16.42
N VAL A 835 -17.48 -36.10 -16.95
CA VAL A 835 -17.23 -36.01 -18.41
C VAL A 835 -16.68 -37.31 -18.97
N LEU A 836 -15.68 -37.89 -18.31
CA LEU A 836 -15.06 -39.16 -18.73
C LEU A 836 -16.10 -40.30 -18.76
N MET A 837 -16.99 -40.35 -17.76
CA MET A 837 -17.98 -41.41 -17.63
C MET A 837 -19.12 -41.31 -18.62
N GLU A 838 -19.63 -40.11 -18.84
CA GLU A 838 -20.80 -39.91 -19.70
C GLU A 838 -20.45 -39.94 -21.19
N THR A 839 -19.20 -39.63 -21.54
CA THR A 839 -18.82 -39.41 -22.94
C THR A 839 -17.77 -40.36 -23.47
N GLN A 840 -16.90 -40.91 -22.60
CA GLN A 840 -15.68 -41.64 -22.99
C GLN A 840 -14.74 -40.81 -23.90
N LEU A 841 -14.91 -39.49 -23.94
CA LEU A 841 -14.00 -38.59 -24.65
C LEU A 841 -12.70 -38.44 -23.87
N ASP A 842 -11.60 -38.27 -24.60
CA ASP A 842 -10.37 -37.81 -23.99
C ASP A 842 -10.53 -36.34 -23.58
N VAL A 843 -9.87 -35.92 -22.51
CA VAL A 843 -9.97 -34.56 -21.98
C VAL A 843 -8.59 -33.94 -21.88
N VAL A 844 -8.43 -32.75 -22.45
CA VAL A 844 -7.36 -31.81 -22.11
C VAL A 844 -7.95 -30.78 -21.17
N PHE A 845 -7.42 -30.67 -19.97
CA PHE A 845 -7.84 -29.68 -18.98
C PHE A 845 -6.78 -28.59 -18.84
N SER A 846 -7.21 -27.33 -18.78
CA SER A 846 -6.36 -26.16 -18.53
C SER A 846 -7.03 -25.22 -17.53
N ASP A 847 -6.33 -24.80 -16.50
CA ASP A 847 -6.81 -23.77 -15.58
C ASP A 847 -6.98 -22.43 -16.31
N GLY A 848 -7.96 -21.65 -15.88
CA GLY A 848 -8.28 -20.35 -16.48
C GLY A 848 -7.16 -19.29 -16.34
N ASP A 849 -6.13 -19.57 -15.55
CA ASP A 849 -4.92 -18.74 -15.40
C ASP A 849 -3.72 -19.24 -16.24
N SER A 850 -3.92 -20.28 -17.05
CA SER A 850 -2.96 -20.69 -18.09
C SER A 850 -3.02 -19.77 -19.30
N VAL A 851 -1.92 -19.63 -20.06
CA VAL A 851 -1.90 -18.84 -21.30
C VAL A 851 -1.22 -19.62 -22.42
N PHE A 852 -1.90 -19.78 -23.55
CA PHE A 852 -1.35 -20.42 -24.75
C PHE A 852 -0.65 -19.37 -25.64
N LYS A 853 0.69 -19.38 -25.64
CA LYS A 853 1.47 -18.52 -26.53
C LYS A 853 1.45 -19.01 -27.99
N SER A 854 1.37 -20.32 -28.17
CA SER A 854 1.26 -21.03 -29.45
C SER A 854 0.28 -22.20 -29.29
N ASP A 855 -0.04 -22.87 -30.39
CA ASP A 855 -0.89 -24.07 -30.38
C ASP A 855 -0.19 -25.23 -29.66
N PRO A 856 -0.66 -25.67 -28.47
CA PRO A 856 0.00 -26.72 -27.69
C PRO A 856 -0.23 -28.12 -28.28
N PHE A 857 -1.07 -28.25 -29.30
CA PHE A 857 -1.44 -29.54 -29.89
C PHE A 857 -0.73 -29.84 -31.20
N LEU A 858 0.23 -29.00 -31.60
CA LEU A 858 1.07 -29.25 -32.76
C LEU A 858 1.83 -30.59 -32.63
N PRO A 859 1.98 -31.37 -33.71
CA PRO A 859 2.70 -32.65 -33.68
C PRO A 859 4.16 -32.52 -33.23
N SER A 860 4.77 -31.35 -33.43
CA SER A 860 6.16 -31.06 -33.05
C SER A 860 6.35 -30.78 -31.56
N LEU A 861 5.27 -30.52 -30.80
CA LEU A 861 5.33 -30.30 -29.37
C LEU A 861 4.97 -31.57 -28.61
N SER A 862 5.54 -31.71 -27.41
CA SER A 862 5.46 -32.94 -26.63
C SER A 862 4.03 -33.35 -26.30
N LEU A 863 3.13 -32.43 -25.89
CA LEU A 863 1.72 -32.77 -25.67
C LEU A 863 1.03 -33.29 -26.95
N GLY A 864 1.12 -32.55 -28.05
CA GLY A 864 0.50 -32.93 -29.32
C GLY A 864 1.02 -34.26 -29.88
N SER A 865 2.34 -34.48 -29.82
CA SER A 865 2.97 -35.75 -30.23
C SER A 865 2.53 -36.92 -29.34
N MET A 866 2.57 -36.74 -28.02
CA MET A 866 2.19 -37.78 -27.06
C MET A 866 0.70 -38.16 -27.16
N MET A 867 -0.19 -37.19 -27.38
CA MET A 867 -1.61 -37.47 -27.61
C MET A 867 -1.81 -38.33 -28.88
N ARG A 868 -1.13 -37.99 -29.98
CA ARG A 868 -1.21 -38.73 -31.25
C ARG A 868 -0.65 -40.14 -31.19
N SER A 869 0.34 -40.36 -30.33
CA SER A 869 0.88 -41.71 -30.11
C SER A 869 -0.18 -42.70 -29.61
N GLY A 870 -1.25 -42.21 -28.97
CA GLY A 870 -2.25 -43.07 -28.35
C GLY A 870 -1.67 -44.00 -27.28
N LYS A 871 -0.49 -43.66 -26.72
CA LYS A 871 0.24 -44.49 -25.77
C LYS A 871 -0.09 -44.20 -24.31
N TYR A 872 -0.25 -42.93 -23.94
CA TYR A 872 -0.34 -42.50 -22.54
C TYR A 872 -1.78 -42.32 -22.07
N ASP A 873 -2.16 -42.90 -20.94
CA ASP A 873 -3.47 -42.70 -20.31
C ASP A 873 -3.56 -41.30 -19.67
N MET A 874 -2.43 -40.73 -19.23
CA MET A 874 -2.34 -39.36 -18.71
C MET A 874 -1.05 -38.66 -19.18
N ILE A 875 -1.16 -37.38 -19.53
CA ILE A 875 -0.02 -36.50 -19.84
C ILE A 875 -0.16 -35.24 -18.97
N TYR A 876 0.91 -34.76 -18.33
CA TYR A 876 0.77 -33.70 -17.31
C TYR A 876 1.95 -32.73 -17.28
N GLY A 877 1.74 -31.51 -16.78
CA GLY A 877 2.83 -30.54 -16.61
C GLY A 877 3.72 -30.89 -15.42
N ARG A 878 5.05 -30.88 -15.57
CA ARG A 878 5.95 -31.12 -14.43
C ARG A 878 6.01 -29.87 -13.54
N LYS A 879 5.97 -30.06 -12.21
CA LYS A 879 6.21 -28.99 -11.24
C LYS A 879 7.72 -28.69 -11.14
N VAL A 880 8.16 -27.49 -11.53
CA VAL A 880 9.59 -27.13 -11.51
C VAL A 880 9.93 -26.36 -10.22
N LYS A 881 10.70 -26.97 -9.29
CA LYS A 881 11.15 -26.27 -8.08
C LYS A 881 12.38 -25.38 -8.38
N PRO A 882 12.42 -24.09 -7.98
CA PRO A 882 13.64 -23.29 -7.97
C PRO A 882 14.61 -23.78 -6.87
N PRO A 883 15.94 -23.90 -7.12
CA PRO A 883 16.71 -23.48 -8.28
C PRO A 883 16.95 -24.62 -9.29
N GLY A 884 15.89 -25.15 -9.91
CA GLY A 884 15.96 -26.26 -10.86
C GLY A 884 16.28 -27.59 -10.17
N PRO A 885 15.63 -28.71 -10.54
CA PRO A 885 16.07 -30.02 -10.08
C PRO A 885 17.47 -30.30 -10.63
N THR A 886 18.35 -30.87 -9.81
CA THR A 886 19.58 -31.48 -10.33
C THR A 886 19.21 -32.60 -11.33
N LYS A 887 20.11 -32.95 -12.26
CA LYS A 887 19.86 -34.02 -13.25
C LYS A 887 19.45 -35.35 -12.57
N ASP A 888 19.90 -35.57 -11.33
CA ASP A 888 19.56 -36.73 -10.51
C ASP A 888 18.18 -36.62 -9.83
N GLU A 889 17.70 -35.40 -9.52
CA GLU A 889 16.32 -35.16 -9.06
C GLU A 889 15.29 -35.26 -10.19
N TYR A 890 15.72 -35.11 -11.45
CA TYR A 890 14.85 -35.24 -12.63
C TYR A 890 14.20 -36.63 -12.76
N HIS A 891 14.80 -37.67 -12.15
CA HIS A 891 14.38 -39.07 -12.26
C HIS A 891 13.79 -39.66 -10.96
N GLN A 892 13.58 -38.87 -9.91
CA GLN A 892 13.02 -39.38 -8.65
C GLN A 892 11.48 -39.50 -8.73
N GLU A 893 10.98 -40.71 -8.99
CA GLU A 893 9.56 -41.03 -8.90
C GLU A 893 9.07 -41.17 -7.43
N PRO A 894 7.81 -40.81 -7.12
CA PRO A 894 6.80 -40.22 -8.00
C PRO A 894 6.92 -38.69 -8.06
N ILE A 895 7.05 -38.16 -9.28
CA ILE A 895 7.07 -36.73 -9.54
C ILE A 895 5.63 -36.24 -9.46
N LYS A 896 5.32 -35.41 -8.45
CA LYS A 896 4.00 -34.74 -8.39
C LYS A 896 3.96 -33.72 -9.53
N GLY A 897 3.05 -33.92 -10.46
CA GLY A 897 2.75 -33.00 -11.55
C GLY A 897 1.88 -31.82 -11.14
N ASN A 898 1.74 -30.88 -12.06
CA ASN A 898 0.81 -29.77 -12.03
C ASN A 898 -0.53 -30.19 -12.65
N THR A 899 -1.65 -30.00 -11.94
CA THR A 899 -3.02 -30.30 -12.43
C THR A 899 -3.70 -29.12 -13.13
N GLY A 900 -3.03 -27.99 -13.25
CA GLY A 900 -3.49 -26.83 -14.00
C GLY A 900 -3.35 -26.99 -15.52
N PHE A 901 -2.59 -27.97 -16.03
CA PHE A 901 -2.60 -28.32 -17.46
C PHE A 901 -2.24 -29.79 -17.68
N TYR A 902 -3.20 -30.60 -18.17
CA TYR A 902 -3.01 -32.04 -18.38
C TYR A 902 -3.97 -32.63 -19.43
N TYR A 903 -3.65 -33.83 -19.92
CA TYR A 903 -4.49 -34.69 -20.74
C TYR A 903 -4.80 -36.00 -20.00
N VAL A 904 -6.01 -36.51 -20.16
CA VAL A 904 -6.45 -37.84 -19.68
C VAL A 904 -7.27 -38.55 -20.76
N SER A 905 -7.04 -39.86 -20.94
CA SER A 905 -7.77 -40.66 -21.93
C SER A 905 -9.08 -41.21 -21.37
N GLY A 906 -10.21 -40.85 -21.97
CA GLY A 906 -11.52 -41.37 -21.58
C GLY A 906 -11.88 -42.69 -22.26
N GLY A 907 -11.38 -42.92 -23.48
CA GLY A 907 -11.80 -44.06 -24.29
C GLY A 907 -10.98 -45.33 -24.11
N ARG A 908 -9.68 -45.22 -23.80
CA ARG A 908 -8.77 -46.39 -23.82
C ARG A 908 -8.88 -47.26 -22.58
N LYS A 909 -8.78 -46.65 -21.40
CA LYS A 909 -8.85 -47.34 -20.10
C LYS A 909 -9.85 -46.67 -19.15
N PRO A 910 -11.14 -46.58 -19.52
CA PRO A 910 -12.14 -45.82 -18.78
C PRO A 910 -12.27 -46.28 -17.32
N ARG A 911 -12.18 -47.59 -17.06
CA ARG A 911 -12.24 -48.15 -15.70
C ARG A 911 -11.07 -47.69 -14.83
N ILE A 912 -9.87 -47.61 -15.42
CA ILE A 912 -8.66 -47.16 -14.72
C ILE A 912 -8.79 -45.70 -14.36
N MET A 913 -9.13 -44.85 -15.33
CA MET A 913 -9.31 -43.42 -15.09
C MET A 913 -10.42 -43.16 -14.08
N GLN A 914 -11.55 -43.85 -14.21
CA GLN A 914 -12.65 -43.76 -13.26
C GLN A 914 -12.19 -44.11 -11.83
N HIS A 915 -11.46 -45.21 -11.67
CA HIS A 915 -10.94 -45.63 -10.37
C HIS A 915 -9.98 -44.59 -9.77
N MET A 916 -9.05 -44.07 -10.58
CA MET A 916 -8.12 -43.02 -10.17
C MET A 916 -8.84 -41.76 -9.67
N PHE A 917 -9.77 -41.21 -10.45
CA PHE A 917 -10.52 -40.03 -10.06
C PHE A 917 -11.45 -40.28 -8.86
N ASN A 918 -12.05 -41.47 -8.74
CA ASN A 918 -12.87 -41.84 -7.58
C ASN A 918 -12.06 -41.78 -6.27
N ILE A 919 -10.80 -42.25 -6.27
CA ILE A 919 -9.94 -42.17 -5.09
C ILE A 919 -9.58 -40.71 -4.79
N SER A 920 -9.25 -39.92 -5.81
CA SER A 920 -8.94 -38.50 -5.63
C SER A 920 -10.13 -37.73 -5.06
N ILE A 921 -11.35 -37.98 -5.55
CA ILE A 921 -12.59 -37.38 -5.04
C ILE A 921 -12.89 -37.85 -3.62
N HIS A 922 -12.74 -39.15 -3.34
CA HIS A 922 -12.88 -39.67 -1.98
C HIS A 922 -11.94 -38.95 -1.01
N TRP A 923 -10.73 -38.59 -1.42
CA TRP A 923 -9.83 -37.82 -0.56
C TRP A 923 -10.14 -36.34 -0.51
N CYS A 924 -10.68 -35.75 -1.56
CA CYS A 924 -11.29 -34.43 -1.47
C CYS A 924 -12.31 -34.37 -0.32
N ASP A 925 -13.13 -35.40 -0.17
CA ASP A 925 -14.14 -35.47 0.88
C ASP A 925 -13.53 -35.74 2.27
N ASN A 926 -12.42 -36.47 2.35
CA ASN A 926 -11.83 -36.94 3.61
C ASN A 926 -10.54 -36.22 4.05
N ARG A 927 -9.99 -35.35 3.19
CA ARG A 927 -8.75 -34.60 3.40
C ARG A 927 -8.93 -33.14 2.96
N PRO A 928 -9.77 -32.35 3.66
CA PRO A 928 -10.00 -30.94 3.33
C PRO A 928 -8.74 -30.06 3.51
N GLY A 929 -7.60 -30.64 3.88
CA GLY A 929 -6.29 -30.02 3.93
C GLY A 929 -5.60 -29.86 2.57
N LEU A 930 -5.94 -30.69 1.58
CA LEU A 930 -5.21 -30.86 0.32
C LEU A 930 -5.98 -30.29 -0.88
N ASP A 931 -5.28 -29.80 -1.90
CA ASP A 931 -5.88 -29.34 -3.17
C ASP A 931 -6.09 -30.50 -4.16
N ASP A 932 -6.61 -30.22 -5.35
CA ASP A 932 -6.83 -31.23 -6.40
C ASP A 932 -5.53 -31.89 -6.87
N GLN A 933 -4.44 -31.13 -6.95
CA GLN A 933 -3.13 -31.62 -7.33
C GLN A 933 -2.63 -32.65 -6.33
N GLU A 934 -2.62 -32.32 -5.03
CA GLU A 934 -2.17 -33.27 -4.01
C GLU A 934 -3.08 -34.49 -3.91
N ASN A 935 -4.40 -34.30 -3.97
CA ASN A 935 -5.35 -35.41 -3.90
C ASN A 935 -5.21 -36.38 -5.09
N PHE A 936 -4.98 -35.86 -6.30
CA PHE A 936 -4.77 -36.70 -7.48
C PHE A 936 -3.46 -37.49 -7.41
N TRP A 937 -2.34 -36.81 -7.14
CA TRP A 937 -1.03 -37.48 -7.15
C TRP A 937 -0.84 -38.45 -6.01
N ASP A 938 -1.33 -38.12 -4.81
CA ASP A 938 -1.26 -39.06 -3.71
C ASP A 938 -2.08 -40.34 -4.07
N ALA A 939 -3.17 -40.24 -4.84
CA ALA A 939 -4.06 -41.36 -5.16
C ALA A 939 -3.30 -42.35 -6.03
N LEU A 940 -2.52 -41.82 -6.97
CA LEU A 940 -1.62 -42.59 -7.82
C LEU A 940 -0.56 -43.31 -6.99
N VAL A 941 0.02 -42.64 -5.99
CA VAL A 941 1.02 -43.22 -5.10
C VAL A 941 0.45 -44.36 -4.26
N VAL A 942 -0.77 -44.21 -3.76
CA VAL A 942 -1.43 -45.25 -2.96
C VAL A 942 -1.77 -46.46 -3.83
N GLU A 943 -2.30 -46.25 -5.03
CA GLU A 943 -2.63 -47.33 -5.95
C GLU A 943 -1.37 -48.08 -6.44
N ARG A 944 -0.25 -47.37 -6.67
CA ARG A 944 1.04 -48.00 -6.97
C ARG A 944 1.53 -48.95 -5.87
N LYS A 945 1.16 -48.71 -4.62
CA LYS A 945 1.54 -49.54 -3.47
C LYS A 945 0.55 -50.67 -3.18
N ARG A 946 -0.60 -50.72 -3.88
CA ARG A 946 -1.62 -51.75 -3.69
C ARG A 946 -1.05 -53.11 -4.10
N LYS A 947 -1.60 -54.20 -3.54
CA LYS A 947 -1.16 -55.58 -3.86
C LYS A 947 -2.13 -56.25 -4.85
N PRO A 948 -1.70 -57.26 -5.62
CA PRO A 948 -2.46 -57.84 -6.75
C PRO A 948 -3.75 -58.60 -6.45
N LYS A 949 -4.32 -58.50 -5.25
CA LYS A 949 -5.44 -59.35 -4.82
C LYS A 949 -6.82 -58.83 -5.25
N ASP A 950 -6.91 -57.59 -5.73
CA ASP A 950 -8.17 -56.97 -6.15
C ASP A 950 -8.40 -57.10 -7.67
N LYS A 951 -9.66 -57.27 -8.09
CA LYS A 951 -10.02 -57.43 -9.51
C LYS A 951 -9.78 -56.17 -10.36
N ASP A 952 -9.70 -55.00 -9.71
CA ASP A 952 -9.44 -53.70 -10.34
C ASP A 952 -7.99 -53.23 -10.16
N PHE A 953 -7.08 -54.18 -9.89
CA PHE A 953 -5.68 -53.90 -9.58
C PHE A 953 -4.86 -53.51 -10.82
N PHE A 954 -4.10 -52.42 -10.68
CA PHE A 954 -3.03 -52.05 -11.61
C PHE A 954 -1.81 -52.95 -11.40
N ALA A 955 -1.47 -53.77 -12.38
CA ALA A 955 -0.28 -54.60 -12.29
C ALA A 955 1.01 -53.78 -12.40
N CYS A 956 0.98 -52.62 -13.07
CA CYS A 956 2.14 -51.76 -13.19
C CYS A 956 1.80 -50.30 -13.53
N PHE A 957 2.67 -49.38 -13.11
CA PHE A 957 2.62 -47.95 -13.47
C PHE A 957 3.86 -47.63 -14.30
N ARG A 958 3.68 -47.20 -15.55
CA ARG A 958 4.77 -46.91 -16.48
C ARG A 958 4.89 -45.40 -16.69
N HIS A 959 6.01 -44.83 -16.24
CA HIS A 959 6.34 -43.44 -16.54
C HIS A 959 7.05 -43.34 -17.90
N CYS A 960 6.45 -42.58 -18.84
CA CYS A 960 6.92 -42.40 -20.21
C CYS A 960 7.29 -43.74 -20.88
N ASP A 961 8.46 -43.83 -21.51
CA ASP A 961 8.91 -45.01 -22.26
C ASP A 961 9.69 -46.03 -21.41
N SER A 962 9.52 -45.98 -20.09
CA SER A 962 10.19 -46.89 -19.16
C SER A 962 9.85 -48.36 -19.42
N SER A 963 10.86 -49.24 -19.39
CA SER A 963 10.68 -50.69 -19.56
C SER A 963 10.18 -51.40 -18.29
N GLN A 964 9.88 -50.67 -17.21
CA GLN A 964 9.50 -51.21 -15.90
C GLN A 964 8.27 -52.14 -15.91
N CYS A 965 7.39 -52.02 -16.91
CA CYS A 965 6.17 -52.82 -17.03
C CYS A 965 6.24 -53.90 -18.12
N SER A 966 7.45 -54.31 -18.53
CA SER A 966 7.61 -55.34 -19.56
C SER A 966 7.04 -56.69 -19.09
N GLY A 967 6.19 -57.31 -19.92
CA GLY A 967 5.55 -58.60 -19.60
C GLY A 967 4.24 -58.48 -18.81
N ILE A 968 3.76 -57.27 -18.51
CA ILE A 968 2.44 -57.02 -17.96
C ILE A 968 1.46 -56.72 -19.10
N GLU A 969 0.26 -57.30 -19.03
CA GLU A 969 -0.85 -57.03 -19.95
C GLU A 969 -1.14 -55.53 -20.04
N ALA A 970 -1.26 -54.98 -21.26
CA ALA A 970 -1.35 -53.54 -21.50
C ALA A 970 -2.57 -52.89 -20.82
N GLU A 971 -3.67 -53.63 -20.70
CA GLU A 971 -4.88 -53.24 -19.99
C GLU A 971 -4.70 -53.14 -18.46
N LYS A 972 -3.61 -53.66 -17.90
CA LYS A 972 -3.25 -53.56 -16.47
C LYS A 972 -2.07 -52.62 -16.21
N VAL A 973 -1.57 -51.96 -17.24
CA VAL A 973 -0.53 -50.91 -17.12
C VAL A 973 -1.21 -49.55 -17.11
N PHE A 974 -0.85 -48.67 -16.18
CA PHE A 974 -1.21 -47.25 -16.25
C PHE A 974 -0.05 -46.46 -16.85
N ASP A 975 -0.24 -45.92 -18.05
CA ASP A 975 0.76 -45.20 -18.82
C ASP A 975 0.63 -43.70 -18.58
N TYR A 976 1.67 -43.06 -18.03
CA TYR A 976 1.64 -41.61 -17.77
C TYR A 976 2.98 -40.97 -18.11
N CYS A 977 2.98 -39.73 -18.61
CA CYS A 977 4.22 -39.04 -18.96
C CYS A 977 4.11 -37.53 -18.73
N ASP A 978 5.22 -36.89 -18.39
CA ASP A 978 5.26 -35.44 -18.25
C ASP A 978 5.51 -34.72 -19.58
N MET A 979 4.88 -33.57 -19.75
CA MET A 979 5.18 -32.63 -20.84
C MET A 979 6.58 -32.07 -20.67
N ASN A 980 7.21 -31.73 -21.79
CA ASN A 980 8.50 -31.06 -21.79
C ASN A 980 8.39 -29.70 -21.06
N PRO A 981 9.02 -29.49 -19.89
CA PRO A 981 8.86 -28.27 -19.11
C PRO A 981 9.40 -27.01 -19.80
N TRP A 982 10.20 -27.17 -20.87
CA TRP A 982 10.71 -26.08 -21.69
C TRP A 982 9.70 -25.58 -22.73
N GLU A 983 8.79 -26.46 -23.15
CA GLU A 983 7.67 -26.12 -24.03
C GLU A 983 6.47 -25.61 -23.21
N TYR A 984 6.31 -26.13 -21.99
CA TYR A 984 5.17 -25.86 -21.11
C TYR A 984 5.66 -25.37 -19.74
N ILE A 985 5.92 -24.06 -19.66
CA ILE A 985 6.48 -23.41 -18.47
C ILE A 985 5.37 -23.12 -17.44
N ASP A 986 5.60 -23.52 -16.20
CA ASP A 986 4.77 -23.09 -15.07
C ASP A 986 5.26 -21.76 -14.47
N GLY A 987 4.35 -21.01 -13.82
CA GLY A 987 4.66 -19.73 -13.18
C GLY A 987 5.64 -19.81 -12.00
N THR A 988 6.11 -21.01 -11.64
CA THR A 988 7.13 -21.19 -10.58
C THR A 988 8.55 -21.12 -11.13
N THR A 989 8.72 -21.13 -12.46
CA THR A 989 10.01 -20.98 -13.13
C THR A 989 10.42 -19.50 -13.15
N ARG A 990 11.55 -19.20 -12.50
CA ARG A 990 12.11 -17.85 -12.33
C ARG A 990 12.55 -17.22 -13.67
N LEU A 991 12.18 -15.97 -13.94
CA LEU A 991 12.55 -15.21 -15.16
C LEU A 991 14.07 -15.00 -15.33
N ASP A 992 14.84 -15.14 -14.25
CA ASP A 992 16.31 -15.14 -14.23
C ASP A 992 16.92 -16.37 -14.94
N ALA A 993 16.14 -17.40 -15.28
CA ALA A 993 16.54 -18.51 -16.17
C ALA A 993 16.40 -18.17 -17.67
N ALA A 994 16.07 -16.93 -18.03
CA ALA A 994 15.86 -16.48 -19.41
C ALA A 994 17.02 -16.81 -20.40
N PRO A 995 18.31 -16.75 -20.02
CA PRO A 995 19.40 -17.11 -20.94
C PRO A 995 19.37 -18.60 -21.30
N THR A 996 19.19 -19.48 -20.31
CA THR A 996 19.07 -20.93 -20.53
C THR A 996 17.80 -21.28 -21.33
N PHE A 997 16.72 -20.54 -21.09
CA PHE A 997 15.48 -20.65 -21.86
C PHE A 997 15.66 -20.25 -23.34
N LEU A 998 16.33 -19.13 -23.61
CA LEU A 998 16.60 -18.67 -24.99
C LEU A 998 17.47 -19.68 -25.74
N THR A 999 18.51 -20.21 -25.08
CA THR A 999 19.37 -21.27 -25.63
C THR A 999 18.58 -22.54 -25.94
N ASN A 1000 17.67 -22.98 -25.07
CA ASN A 1000 16.86 -24.17 -25.32
C ASN A 1000 15.81 -23.95 -26.42
N MET A 1001 15.22 -22.75 -26.51
CA MET A 1001 14.32 -22.36 -27.61
C MET A 1001 15.05 -22.35 -28.96
N LEU A 1002 16.28 -21.84 -29.01
CA LEU A 1002 17.11 -21.84 -30.23
C LEU A 1002 17.46 -23.27 -30.66
N LYS A 1003 17.74 -24.18 -29.70
CA LYS A 1003 17.94 -25.61 -29.99
C LYS A 1003 16.68 -26.28 -30.53
N LEU A 1004 15.52 -25.97 -29.96
CA LEU A 1004 14.24 -26.51 -30.41
C LEU A 1004 13.92 -26.03 -31.84
N THR A 1005 14.15 -24.75 -32.10
CA THR A 1005 13.98 -24.12 -33.43
C THR A 1005 14.94 -24.74 -34.45
N SER A 1006 16.22 -24.90 -34.09
CA SER A 1006 17.21 -25.59 -34.93
C SER A 1006 16.82 -27.04 -35.25
N ARG A 1007 16.19 -27.74 -34.30
CA ARG A 1007 15.70 -29.11 -34.51
C ARG A 1007 14.48 -29.14 -35.42
N TYR A 1008 13.54 -28.22 -35.23
CA TYR A 1008 12.36 -28.05 -36.07
C TYR A 1008 12.73 -27.82 -37.53
N LEU A 1009 13.69 -26.92 -37.77
CA LEU A 1009 14.20 -26.62 -39.12
C LEU A 1009 14.84 -27.83 -39.82
N ARG A 1010 15.42 -28.78 -39.07
CA ARG A 1010 16.00 -30.01 -39.63
C ARG A 1010 14.97 -31.10 -39.91
N GLU A 1011 13.89 -31.15 -39.12
CA GLU A 1011 12.86 -32.18 -39.22
C GLU A 1011 11.84 -31.86 -40.32
N ASP A 1012 11.61 -30.58 -40.65
CA ASP A 1012 10.67 -30.11 -41.69
C ASP A 1012 11.33 -29.86 -43.08
N ARG A 1013 12.18 -30.81 -43.48
CA ARG A 1013 13.10 -30.68 -44.62
C ARG A 1013 12.41 -30.55 -45.99
N GLU A 1014 11.15 -30.97 -46.10
CA GLU A 1014 10.39 -30.95 -47.36
C GLU A 1014 9.75 -29.58 -47.66
N GLU A 1015 9.57 -28.70 -46.67
CA GLU A 1015 8.86 -27.42 -46.85
C GLU A 1015 9.79 -26.19 -46.90
N ILE A 1016 10.99 -26.26 -46.31
CA ILE A 1016 11.83 -25.07 -46.09
C ILE A 1016 12.93 -24.86 -47.15
N GLY A 1017 13.32 -25.89 -47.91
CA GLY A 1017 14.31 -25.80 -48.98
C GLY A 1017 15.76 -25.62 -48.49
N ASP A 1018 16.71 -26.31 -49.13
CA ASP A 1018 18.10 -26.48 -48.65
C ASP A 1018 18.87 -25.18 -48.36
N VAL A 1019 18.53 -24.07 -49.02
CA VAL A 1019 19.25 -22.79 -48.90
C VAL A 1019 18.77 -21.99 -47.67
N ALA A 1020 17.48 -22.01 -47.34
CA ALA A 1020 16.95 -21.30 -46.19
C ALA A 1020 17.29 -22.02 -44.87
N GLU A 1021 17.37 -23.35 -44.89
CA GLU A 1021 17.78 -24.16 -43.73
C GLU A 1021 19.20 -23.78 -43.26
N GLY A 1022 20.14 -23.65 -44.20
CA GLY A 1022 21.54 -23.32 -43.89
C GLY A 1022 21.71 -21.95 -43.24
N GLU A 1023 20.98 -20.94 -43.72
CA GLU A 1023 21.05 -19.57 -43.19
C GLU A 1023 20.37 -19.45 -41.81
N LEU A 1024 19.20 -20.08 -41.62
CA LEU A 1024 18.51 -20.08 -40.33
C LEU A 1024 19.24 -20.93 -39.26
N LEU A 1025 19.84 -22.06 -39.65
CA LEU A 1025 20.67 -22.87 -38.74
C LEU A 1025 21.94 -22.11 -38.33
N ALA A 1026 22.58 -21.40 -39.25
CA ALA A 1026 23.73 -20.57 -38.95
C ALA A 1026 23.37 -19.43 -37.99
N ALA A 1027 22.20 -18.78 -38.17
CA ALA A 1027 21.71 -17.75 -37.27
C ALA A 1027 21.40 -18.29 -35.86
N CYS A 1028 20.79 -19.48 -35.75
CA CYS A 1028 20.54 -20.13 -34.47
C CYS A 1028 21.84 -20.49 -33.73
N HIS A 1029 22.83 -21.02 -34.46
CA HIS A 1029 24.14 -21.35 -33.89
C HIS A 1029 24.92 -20.12 -33.42
N ALA A 1030 24.89 -19.03 -34.18
CA ALA A 1030 25.52 -17.76 -33.80
C ALA A 1030 24.89 -17.17 -32.53
N ALA A 1031 23.56 -17.23 -32.40
CA ALA A 1031 22.86 -16.77 -31.21
C ALA A 1031 23.15 -17.65 -29.97
N GLU A 1032 23.26 -18.98 -30.15
CA GLU A 1032 23.63 -19.90 -29.06
C GLU A 1032 25.06 -19.66 -28.56
N GLU A 1033 26.02 -19.46 -29.48
CA GLU A 1033 27.42 -19.19 -29.14
C GLU A 1033 27.59 -17.86 -28.40
N GLN A 1034 26.85 -16.83 -28.80
CA GLN A 1034 26.87 -15.52 -28.15
C GLN A 1034 26.35 -15.59 -26.70
N LEU A 1035 25.24 -16.29 -26.47
CA LEU A 1035 24.69 -16.48 -25.11
C LEU A 1035 25.63 -17.29 -24.20
N ARG A 1036 26.40 -18.23 -24.77
CA ARG A 1036 27.38 -19.04 -24.03
C ARG A 1036 28.56 -18.20 -23.58
N ASN A 1037 29.05 -17.32 -24.45
CA ASN A 1037 30.15 -16.40 -24.15
C ASN A 1037 29.78 -15.36 -23.08
N ASP A 1038 28.52 -14.91 -23.06
CA ASP A 1038 27.99 -13.98 -22.05
C ASP A 1038 27.83 -14.62 -20.66
N ALA A 1039 27.61 -15.94 -20.60
CA ALA A 1039 27.51 -16.69 -19.35
C ALA A 1039 28.88 -16.98 -18.71
N ASP A 1040 29.87 -17.36 -19.51
CA ASP A 1040 31.24 -17.68 -19.04
C ASP A 1040 31.99 -16.44 -18.51
N THR A 1041 31.58 -15.23 -18.90
CA THR A 1041 32.14 -13.97 -18.40
C THR A 1041 31.65 -13.59 -16.99
N GLN A 1042 30.61 -14.23 -16.45
CA GLN A 1042 30.07 -13.91 -15.12
C GLN A 1042 30.65 -14.75 -13.96
N ASP A 1043 31.22 -15.94 -14.23
CA ASP A 1043 31.53 -16.93 -13.16
C ASP A 1043 33.03 -17.11 -12.85
N SER A 1044 33.94 -16.34 -13.49
CA SER A 1044 35.39 -16.42 -13.26
C SER A 1044 35.97 -15.20 -12.55
N GLY A 1045 35.91 -15.16 -11.21
CA GLY A 1045 36.62 -14.12 -10.43
C GLY A 1045 36.57 -14.26 -8.91
N THR A 1046 37.47 -15.08 -8.33
CA THR A 1046 37.75 -15.16 -6.88
C THR A 1046 38.85 -14.19 -6.43
N SER A 1047 38.67 -13.64 -5.21
CA SER A 1047 39.67 -13.03 -4.28
C SER A 1047 40.00 -11.50 -4.38
N PRO A 1048 40.20 -10.80 -3.24
CA PRO A 1048 39.97 -9.35 -3.13
C PRO A 1048 41.24 -8.55 -2.84
N GLN A 1049 41.69 -7.69 -3.77
CA GLN A 1049 42.44 -6.45 -3.48
C GLN A 1049 42.70 -5.65 -4.76
N LYS A 1050 42.26 -4.38 -4.74
CA LYS A 1050 42.61 -3.27 -5.67
C LYS A 1050 42.27 -3.46 -7.16
N GLN A 1051 41.27 -2.72 -7.64
CA GLN A 1051 41.52 -1.61 -8.57
C GLN A 1051 40.31 -0.70 -8.75
N GLN A 1052 40.54 0.57 -8.46
CA GLN A 1052 39.93 1.72 -9.11
C GLN A 1052 40.88 2.11 -10.26
N VAL A 1053 40.36 2.81 -11.29
CA VAL A 1053 41.06 3.39 -12.47
C VAL A 1053 41.14 2.41 -13.67
N CYS A 1054 40.48 2.56 -14.83
CA CYS A 1054 39.77 3.68 -15.49
C CYS A 1054 38.48 3.19 -16.18
N ARG A 1055 37.38 3.92 -15.96
CA ARG A 1055 36.34 4.18 -16.97
C ARG A 1055 36.44 5.67 -17.24
N ASP A 1056 36.88 6.01 -18.46
CA ASP A 1056 36.72 7.27 -19.21
C ASP A 1056 37.28 6.87 -20.60
N GLU A 1057 36.49 6.66 -21.65
CA GLU A 1057 35.73 7.61 -22.47
C GLU A 1057 34.37 6.95 -22.87
N GLY A 1058 33.24 7.61 -23.15
CA GLY A 1058 33.00 9.01 -23.48
C GLY A 1058 32.47 9.18 -24.91
N SER A 1059 31.28 8.66 -25.27
CA SER A 1059 30.29 9.26 -26.22
C SER A 1059 29.22 8.22 -26.63
N GLN A 1060 27.95 8.46 -26.27
CA GLN A 1060 26.79 8.77 -27.15
C GLN A 1060 26.51 7.66 -28.20
N SER A 1061 25.35 7.01 -28.30
CA SER A 1061 23.99 7.24 -27.80
C SER A 1061 23.12 5.99 -28.13
N THR A 1062 22.06 5.74 -27.33
CA THR A 1062 20.99 4.70 -27.41
C THR A 1062 21.26 3.34 -26.73
N PRO A 1063 20.36 2.87 -25.84
CA PRO A 1063 20.08 1.45 -25.71
C PRO A 1063 18.82 1.13 -26.53
N CYS A 1064 19.01 0.48 -27.68
CA CYS A 1064 18.06 -0.47 -28.25
C CYS A 1064 17.54 -1.34 -27.09
N TRP A 1065 16.23 -1.55 -26.91
CA TRP A 1065 15.37 -2.35 -27.78
C TRP A 1065 14.05 -1.64 -28.07
N SER A 1066 13.99 -0.92 -29.18
CA SER A 1066 12.77 -0.82 -29.98
C SER A 1066 12.62 -2.12 -30.78
N ALA A 1067 11.40 -2.65 -30.82
CA ALA A 1067 10.86 -3.62 -31.79
C ALA A 1067 11.90 -4.34 -32.68
N MET A 1068 12.09 -5.64 -32.46
CA MET A 1068 12.45 -6.53 -33.56
C MET A 1068 11.17 -7.06 -34.23
N PRO A 1069 11.14 -7.17 -35.57
CA PRO A 1069 9.98 -7.60 -36.32
C PRO A 1069 9.68 -9.08 -36.03
N LEU A 1070 8.40 -9.41 -36.17
CA LEU A 1070 7.82 -10.74 -36.08
C LEU A 1070 8.12 -11.61 -37.32
N ASP A 1071 9.32 -11.47 -37.92
CA ASP A 1071 9.77 -12.25 -39.07
C ASP A 1071 11.18 -12.79 -38.81
N VAL A 1072 11.28 -13.88 -38.02
CA VAL A 1072 12.22 -15.01 -38.15
C VAL A 1072 11.53 -16.24 -37.63
#